data_AF-A0A938RGX6-F1
#
_entry.id   AF-A0A938RGX6-F1
#
_cell.length_a   1.000
_cell.length_b   1.000
_cell.length_c   1.000
_cell.angle_alpha   90.00
_cell.angle_beta   90.00
_cell.angle_gamma   90.00
#
_symmetry.space_group_name_H-M   'P 1'
#
loop_
_entity.id
_entity.type
_entity.pdbx_description
1 polymer ?
#
loop_
_entity_poly.entity_id
_entity_poly.type
_entity_poly.pdbx_seq_one_letter_code
_entity_poly.pdbx_strand_id
1 'polypeptide(L)'
;MKKVYFLFCIHNHQPVGNFDYLFQEAFSKAYLPLLEHLERHPGVRVCLHYSGTLLEWMASRAPAMLERLRVLIGRNQVELLSGGFYEPVFMALRDGDITGQIAMMNAFLEKHLGRRPRGIWLAERVWDPVLPRLIAGAGLSYTLLDSTHLLHAGISPEQIHGYYMTERQGSPLAVFPINRQMRYSIPFKPPEETIAYLRYMAGAENPIAVTYGDDGEKFGLWPGTAKSVYEDGWLERFFTALEENSDMIQMTTFSEYLAAAPATGTIYLPSLSYDELMEWALPADAVIRFEDMLHELEDSRMKEQYRSFIHGGCWINFLVKYPEANHMHKKMLRVSERLERLRTGGEPEQQALIEEAQRELYQAQCNCAYWHGMFGGVYLNYLRHAVYEHLITAENMLDRACPQAPCCESFDFKCDGTRMIGCSSPNLNALFAPDEGGTLVELDVRPRAFNISNTLSRRMESYHRFLKRDHGSGSRLSSAHSMAGPVSAETIEALQPKIAYDWYRRYSFIDHFLGATTTLDNFSQSQYPELGNFIQAPYTVEQTGCDVAGVGACIVALRRDGSIMHDAFEYPVRLTKCFAMDYREMFLDVSYTLHNMSGRALDLWFGTELNVSLLAGDDRLRYYRFAGFPDRELMMSTRAAFGNIDAFSMVDEWSGMEVRLSAQPATGVWVLPLETVSRSEKGFECSYQHSTLLLHRKLRLEPNAVCAQSFRLAVSLFTGTKETV
;
A
#
# COMPACT_ATOMS: atom_id res chain seq x y z
N MET A 1 -8.23 -9.54 48.74
CA MET A 1 -8.34 -10.49 47.61
C MET A 1 -7.17 -10.26 46.68
N LYS A 2 -6.69 -11.28 45.96
CA LYS A 2 -5.72 -11.06 44.89
C LYS A 2 -6.37 -10.21 43.79
N LYS A 3 -5.60 -9.32 43.17
CA LYS A 3 -6.06 -8.38 42.14
C LYS A 3 -5.35 -8.65 40.82
N VAL A 4 -6.01 -8.35 39.72
CA VAL A 4 -5.40 -8.28 38.39
C VAL A 4 -5.45 -6.84 37.91
N TYR A 5 -4.39 -6.37 37.25
CA TYR A 5 -4.44 -5.09 36.55
C TYR A 5 -4.91 -5.32 35.12
N PHE A 6 -5.82 -4.47 34.63
CA PHE A 6 -6.27 -4.51 33.24
C PHE A 6 -5.83 -3.23 32.52
N LEU A 7 -5.04 -3.42 31.46
CA LEU A 7 -4.48 -2.37 30.61
C LEU A 7 -5.24 -2.37 29.29
N PHE A 8 -5.99 -1.31 29.00
CA PHE A 8 -6.92 -1.27 27.87
C PHE A 8 -6.51 -0.18 26.89
N CYS A 9 -6.05 -0.57 25.70
CA CYS A 9 -5.64 0.34 24.62
C CYS A 9 -6.58 0.26 23.42
N ILE A 10 -6.88 1.39 22.79
CA ILE A 10 -7.61 1.46 21.52
C ILE A 10 -6.81 2.28 20.51
N HIS A 11 -6.65 1.74 19.32
CA HIS A 11 -5.93 2.36 18.20
C HIS A 11 -6.92 2.86 17.13
N ASN A 12 -6.89 4.16 16.80
CA ASN A 12 -7.79 4.74 15.82
C ASN A 12 -6.99 5.30 14.65
N HIS A 13 -7.31 4.86 13.43
CA HIS A 13 -6.58 5.27 12.23
C HIS A 13 -7.48 5.41 11.01
N GLN A 14 -7.21 6.46 10.23
CA GLN A 14 -7.69 6.62 8.86
C GLN A 14 -6.52 7.02 7.95
N PRO A 15 -6.33 6.37 6.79
CA PRO A 15 -5.14 6.58 5.97
C PRO A 15 -5.12 7.93 5.25
N VAL A 16 -3.90 8.37 4.92
CA VAL A 16 -3.68 9.46 3.96
C VAL A 16 -4.33 9.09 2.62
N GLY A 17 -5.03 10.04 2.00
CA GLY A 17 -5.74 9.82 0.74
C GLY A 17 -7.14 9.20 0.87
N ASN A 18 -7.61 8.88 2.09
CA ASN A 18 -8.98 8.42 2.27
C ASN A 18 -9.98 9.58 2.06
N PHE A 19 -11.21 9.26 1.67
CA PHE A 19 -12.23 10.28 1.42
C PHE A 19 -12.78 10.90 2.72
N ASP A 20 -13.05 12.21 2.73
CA ASP A 20 -13.54 12.94 3.92
C ASP A 20 -14.83 12.32 4.51
N TYR A 21 -15.73 11.81 3.66
CA TYR A 21 -16.95 11.14 4.15
C TYR A 21 -16.66 9.85 4.93
N LEU A 22 -15.55 9.15 4.64
CA LEU A 22 -15.14 7.95 5.37
C LEU A 22 -14.56 8.32 6.75
N PHE A 23 -13.81 9.43 6.84
CA PHE A 23 -13.41 9.99 8.14
C PHE A 23 -14.63 10.36 8.98
N GLN A 24 -15.62 11.04 8.38
CA GLN A 24 -16.85 11.44 9.06
C GLN A 24 -17.68 10.22 9.51
N GLU A 25 -17.76 9.18 8.68
CA GLU A 25 -18.44 7.92 9.02
C GLU A 25 -17.75 7.23 10.20
N ALA A 26 -16.43 7.05 10.15
CA ALA A 26 -15.67 6.43 11.23
C ALA A 26 -15.77 7.23 12.55
N PHE A 27 -15.69 8.55 12.46
CA PHE A 27 -15.85 9.45 13.60
C PHE A 27 -17.22 9.31 14.26
N SER A 28 -18.30 9.38 13.47
CA SER A 28 -19.67 9.32 13.99
C SER A 28 -20.05 7.93 14.51
N LYS A 29 -19.55 6.86 13.88
CA LYS A 29 -19.92 5.49 14.24
C LYS A 29 -19.06 4.86 15.34
N ALA A 30 -17.79 5.23 15.46
CA ALA A 30 -16.85 4.55 16.36
C ALA A 30 -16.17 5.50 17.35
N TYR A 31 -15.55 6.58 16.88
CA TYR A 31 -14.65 7.37 17.74
C TYR A 31 -15.41 8.23 18.76
N LEU A 32 -16.44 8.96 18.31
CA LEU A 32 -17.22 9.84 19.16
C LEU A 32 -18.07 9.06 20.18
N PRO A 33 -18.83 8.02 19.79
CA PRO A 33 -19.66 7.28 20.74
C PRO A 33 -18.83 6.53 21.78
N LEU A 34 -17.66 5.97 21.40
CA LEU A 34 -16.72 5.38 22.34
C LEU A 34 -16.30 6.39 23.44
N LEU A 35 -15.98 7.63 23.04
CA LEU A 35 -15.60 8.68 23.98
C LEU A 35 -16.76 9.08 24.91
N GLU A 36 -17.99 9.14 24.38
CA GLU A 36 -19.21 9.40 25.17
C GLU A 36 -19.44 8.36 26.27
N HIS A 37 -19.12 7.10 26.00
CA HIS A 37 -19.22 6.05 27.02
C HIS A 37 -18.11 6.19 28.07
N LEU A 38 -16.88 6.49 27.65
CA LEU A 38 -15.78 6.75 28.60
C LEU A 38 -16.11 7.93 29.53
N GLU A 39 -16.73 8.98 29.02
CA GLU A 39 -17.11 10.13 29.84
C GLU A 39 -18.07 9.78 30.98
N ARG A 40 -18.99 8.84 30.73
CA ARG A 40 -20.01 8.37 31.67
C ARG A 40 -19.49 7.34 32.68
N HIS A 41 -18.36 6.68 32.40
CA HIS A 41 -17.75 5.64 33.24
C HIS A 41 -16.37 6.07 33.76
N PRO A 42 -16.28 6.97 34.76
CA PRO A 42 -15.02 7.51 35.24
C PRO A 42 -14.08 6.48 35.88
N GLY A 43 -14.58 5.29 36.26
CA GLY A 43 -13.75 4.19 36.77
C GLY A 43 -13.02 3.42 35.66
N VAL A 44 -13.46 3.54 34.41
CA VAL A 44 -12.82 2.89 33.25
C VAL A 44 -11.68 3.76 32.74
N ARG A 45 -10.46 3.23 32.82
CA ARG A 45 -9.23 3.95 32.43
C ARG A 45 -8.62 3.29 31.21
N VAL A 46 -8.22 4.09 30.23
CA VAL A 46 -7.85 3.59 28.91
C VAL A 46 -6.63 4.32 28.37
N CYS A 47 -5.98 3.72 27.38
CA CYS A 47 -4.99 4.39 26.55
C CYS A 47 -5.53 4.51 25.14
N LEU A 48 -5.38 5.67 24.53
CA LEU A 48 -5.87 5.94 23.17
C LEU A 48 -4.70 6.32 22.27
N HIS A 49 -4.66 5.71 21.09
CA HIS A 49 -3.84 6.16 19.99
C HIS A 49 -4.75 6.72 18.88
N TYR A 50 -4.38 7.89 18.35
CA TYR A 50 -4.99 8.46 17.16
C TYR A 50 -3.88 8.79 16.17
N SER A 51 -3.98 8.26 14.94
CA SER A 51 -3.05 8.65 13.88
C SER A 51 -3.12 10.17 13.61
N GLY A 52 -2.01 10.74 13.15
CA GLY A 52 -1.86 12.17 12.86
C GLY A 52 -2.85 12.67 11.81
N THR A 53 -3.11 11.89 10.75
CA THR A 53 -4.19 12.17 9.78
C THR A 53 -5.53 12.42 10.47
N LEU A 54 -5.92 11.52 11.37
CA LEU A 54 -7.17 11.62 12.10
C LEU A 54 -7.16 12.77 13.12
N LEU A 55 -6.03 13.03 13.78
CA LEU A 55 -5.86 14.18 14.67
C LEU A 55 -6.01 15.52 13.94
N GLU A 56 -5.44 15.65 12.74
CA GLU A 56 -5.56 16.83 11.89
C GLU A 56 -6.98 17.03 11.37
N TRP A 57 -7.63 15.93 10.97
CA TRP A 57 -9.05 15.96 10.61
C TRP A 57 -9.93 16.38 11.79
N MET A 58 -9.73 15.82 12.98
CA MET A 58 -10.48 16.21 14.18
C MET A 58 -10.20 17.67 14.57
N ALA A 59 -8.97 18.15 14.46
CA ALA A 59 -8.63 19.55 14.76
C ALA A 59 -9.36 20.54 13.84
N SER A 60 -9.57 20.17 12.58
CA SER A 60 -10.21 21.03 11.58
C SER A 60 -11.74 20.88 11.54
N ARG A 61 -12.26 19.65 11.61
CA ARG A 61 -13.69 19.33 11.43
C ARG A 61 -14.45 19.11 12.74
N ALA A 62 -13.79 18.59 13.77
CA ALA A 62 -14.43 18.20 15.04
C ALA A 62 -13.64 18.67 16.28
N PRO A 63 -13.29 19.96 16.41
CA PRO A 63 -12.38 20.44 17.48
C PRO A 63 -12.91 20.18 18.90
N ALA A 64 -14.23 20.04 19.07
CA ALA A 64 -14.85 19.65 20.32
C ALA A 64 -14.37 18.28 20.82
N MET A 65 -14.02 17.34 19.93
CA MET A 65 -13.45 16.05 20.29
C MET A 65 -12.12 16.20 21.04
N LEU A 66 -11.27 17.14 20.60
CA LEU A 66 -9.98 17.38 21.26
C LEU A 66 -10.18 17.97 22.66
N GLU A 67 -11.18 18.83 22.85
CA GLU A 67 -11.50 19.37 24.18
C GLU A 67 -11.99 18.28 25.13
N ARG A 68 -12.86 17.39 24.66
CA ARG A 68 -13.32 16.22 25.42
C ARG A 68 -12.15 15.32 25.83
N LEU A 69 -11.22 15.06 24.92
CA LEU A 69 -9.98 14.33 25.23
C LEU A 69 -9.15 15.05 26.31
N ARG A 70 -8.99 16.38 26.26
CA ARG A 70 -8.27 17.14 27.30
C ARG A 70 -8.90 16.94 28.69
N VAL A 71 -10.23 16.95 28.78
CA VAL A 71 -10.93 16.70 30.05
C VAL A 71 -10.63 15.31 30.60
N LEU A 72 -10.70 14.27 29.75
CA LEU A 72 -10.43 12.89 30.14
C LEU A 72 -8.97 12.67 30.57
N ILE A 73 -8.04 13.34 29.88
CA ILE A 73 -6.61 13.35 30.24
C ILE A 73 -6.40 14.09 31.56
N GLY A 74 -7.05 15.24 31.77
CA GLY A 74 -6.94 16.05 32.98
C GLY A 74 -7.38 15.32 34.25
N ARG A 75 -8.35 14.40 34.13
CA ARG A 75 -8.79 13.51 35.22
C ARG A 75 -8.07 12.16 35.27
N ASN A 76 -6.96 12.00 34.55
CA ASN A 76 -6.14 10.78 34.47
C ASN A 76 -6.92 9.53 34.01
N GLN A 77 -8.00 9.70 33.25
CA GLN A 77 -8.77 8.57 32.73
C GLN A 77 -8.21 8.06 31.40
N VAL A 78 -7.65 8.96 30.58
CA VAL A 78 -7.04 8.65 29.29
C VAL A 78 -5.54 8.94 29.35
N GLU A 79 -4.72 7.96 28.96
CA GLU A 79 -3.33 8.16 28.53
C GLU A 79 -3.28 8.15 27.00
N LEU A 80 -2.56 9.09 26.39
CA LEU A 80 -2.35 9.09 24.93
C LEU A 80 -1.04 8.41 24.58
N LEU A 81 -1.07 7.59 23.53
CA LEU A 81 0.13 6.99 22.95
C LEU A 81 0.65 7.83 21.77
N SER A 82 1.98 7.82 21.63
CA SER A 82 2.67 8.26 20.41
C SER A 82 2.52 7.22 19.30
N GLY A 83 3.09 7.54 18.14
CA GLY A 83 3.11 6.75 16.91
C GLY A 83 3.97 7.46 15.88
N GLY A 84 4.16 6.85 14.71
CA GLY A 84 4.56 7.64 13.55
C GLY A 84 3.37 8.48 13.10
N PHE A 85 3.55 9.79 12.92
CA PHE A 85 2.45 10.72 12.72
C PHE A 85 1.49 10.31 11.60
N TYR A 86 1.99 9.92 10.44
CA TYR A 86 1.15 9.46 9.32
C TYR A 86 1.06 7.93 9.21
N GLU A 87 1.18 7.21 10.33
CA GLU A 87 1.09 5.73 10.41
C GLU A 87 2.03 4.97 9.45
N PRO A 88 3.34 5.25 9.46
CA PRO A 88 4.29 4.43 8.72
C PRO A 88 4.60 3.11 9.44
N VAL A 89 4.90 2.06 8.67
CA VAL A 89 5.61 0.89 9.19
C VAL A 89 7.10 1.22 9.27
N PHE A 90 7.63 1.37 10.48
CA PHE A 90 9.01 1.85 10.70
C PHE A 90 10.10 1.00 10.05
N MET A 91 9.91 -0.32 9.94
CA MET A 91 10.85 -1.22 9.25
C MET A 91 11.10 -0.81 7.79
N ALA A 92 10.18 -0.08 7.17
CA ALA A 92 10.28 0.39 5.79
C ALA A 92 10.99 1.74 5.64
N LEU A 93 11.37 2.41 6.74
CA LEU A 93 11.84 3.79 6.72
C LEU A 93 13.32 3.92 7.07
N ARG A 94 13.90 5.08 6.71
CA ARG A 94 15.19 5.53 7.26
C ARG A 94 15.01 5.97 8.71
N ASP A 95 16.03 5.75 9.55
CA ASP A 95 16.05 6.18 10.97
C ASP A 95 15.65 7.65 11.18
N GLY A 96 16.11 8.55 10.31
CA GLY A 96 15.79 9.97 10.35
C GLY A 96 14.31 10.29 10.16
N ASP A 97 13.60 9.46 9.39
CA ASP A 97 12.16 9.61 9.16
C ASP A 97 11.34 9.02 10.31
N ILE A 98 11.78 7.88 10.85
CA ILE A 98 11.15 7.27 12.04
C ILE A 98 11.16 8.28 13.20
N THR A 99 12.33 8.83 13.51
CA THR A 99 12.49 9.77 14.62
C THR A 99 11.72 11.07 14.39
N GLY A 100 11.72 11.60 13.16
CA GLY A 100 10.96 12.81 12.83
C GLY A 100 9.44 12.62 12.85
N GLN A 101 8.92 11.47 12.40
CA GLN A 101 7.50 11.12 12.51
C GLN A 101 7.05 11.03 13.98
N ILE A 102 7.86 10.39 14.84
CA ILE A 102 7.59 10.31 16.29
C ILE A 102 7.64 11.71 16.93
N ALA A 103 8.62 12.53 16.56
CA ALA A 103 8.75 13.89 17.06
C ALA A 103 7.54 14.75 16.66
N MET A 104 7.05 14.61 15.43
CA MET A 104 5.86 15.30 14.94
C MET A 104 4.61 14.91 15.74
N MET A 105 4.41 13.62 16.00
CA MET A 105 3.33 13.14 16.87
C MET A 105 3.43 13.70 18.29
N ASN A 106 4.60 13.60 18.93
CA ASN A 106 4.80 14.10 20.28
C ASN A 106 4.55 15.61 20.38
N ALA A 107 5.01 16.38 19.40
CA ALA A 107 4.79 17.82 19.35
C ALA A 107 3.32 18.17 19.15
N PHE A 108 2.59 17.44 18.30
CA PHE A 108 1.16 17.65 18.12
C PHE A 108 0.38 17.39 19.41
N LEU A 109 0.63 16.25 20.05
CA LEU A 109 -0.05 15.86 21.29
C LEU A 109 0.24 16.84 22.44
N GLU A 110 1.49 17.30 22.58
CA GLU A 110 1.84 18.30 23.59
C GLU A 110 1.16 19.64 23.32
N LYS A 111 1.23 20.14 22.07
CA LYS A 111 0.63 21.42 21.68
C LYS A 111 -0.89 21.43 21.82
N HIS A 112 -1.55 20.37 21.35
CA HIS A 112 -3.00 20.34 21.25
C HIS A 112 -3.67 19.70 22.46
N LEU A 113 -3.02 18.78 23.18
CA LEU A 113 -3.65 18.01 24.26
C LEU A 113 -2.91 18.16 25.60
N GLY A 114 -1.83 18.96 25.64
CA GLY A 114 -1.17 19.39 26.88
C GLY A 114 -0.36 18.29 27.58
N ARG A 115 -0.13 17.15 26.91
CA ARG A 115 0.65 16.03 27.46
C ARG A 115 1.61 15.48 26.42
N ARG A 116 2.86 15.24 26.83
CA ARG A 116 3.77 14.38 26.09
C ARG A 116 3.45 12.91 26.38
N PRO A 117 3.37 12.05 25.35
CA PRO A 117 3.14 10.64 25.54
C PRO A 117 4.38 9.96 26.15
N ARG A 118 4.17 8.81 26.79
CA ARG A 118 5.26 7.95 27.29
C ARG A 118 5.36 6.61 26.58
N GLY A 119 4.28 6.16 25.95
CA GLY A 119 4.26 4.97 25.14
C GLY A 119 4.07 5.25 23.66
N ILE A 120 4.27 4.22 22.85
CA ILE A 120 4.05 4.26 21.41
C ILE A 120 3.22 3.07 20.95
N TRP A 121 2.31 3.34 20.01
CA TRP A 121 1.69 2.32 19.17
C TRP A 121 2.55 2.11 17.93
N LEU A 122 2.87 0.86 17.62
CA LEU A 122 3.57 0.49 16.40
C LEU A 122 2.55 0.10 15.34
N ALA A 123 2.55 0.84 14.22
CA ALA A 123 1.72 0.56 13.05
C ALA A 123 1.87 -0.92 12.67
N GLU A 124 0.73 -1.62 12.54
CA GLU A 124 0.67 -3.04 12.21
C GLU A 124 1.48 -3.97 13.14
N ARG A 125 1.85 -3.50 14.35
CA ARG A 125 2.70 -4.20 15.32
C ARG A 125 3.96 -4.79 14.67
N VAL A 126 4.48 -4.14 13.62
CA VAL A 126 5.69 -4.60 12.93
C VAL A 126 6.89 -4.23 13.77
N TRP A 127 7.54 -5.25 14.34
CA TRP A 127 8.72 -5.08 15.18
C TRP A 127 10.00 -5.17 14.36
N ASP A 128 10.94 -4.25 14.63
CA ASP A 128 12.33 -4.35 14.20
C ASP A 128 13.26 -4.22 15.43
N PRO A 129 14.30 -5.07 15.58
CA PRO A 129 15.26 -4.99 16.68
C PRO A 129 16.03 -3.67 16.80
N VAL A 130 15.96 -2.74 15.83
CA VAL A 130 16.50 -1.37 15.96
C VAL A 130 15.61 -0.45 16.79
N LEU A 131 14.31 -0.74 16.88
CA LEU A 131 13.31 0.15 17.45
C LEU A 131 13.54 0.55 18.92
N PRO A 132 14.07 -0.29 19.83
CA PRO A 132 14.33 0.15 21.20
C PRO A 132 15.21 1.40 21.27
N ARG A 133 16.25 1.48 20.43
CA ARG A 133 17.15 2.63 20.35
C ARG A 133 16.44 3.89 19.87
N LEU A 134 15.62 3.76 18.82
CA LEU A 134 14.93 4.92 18.21
C LEU A 134 13.79 5.43 19.10
N ILE A 135 13.01 4.53 19.69
CA ILE A 135 11.87 4.86 20.56
C ILE A 135 12.37 5.47 21.87
N ALA A 136 13.35 4.84 22.53
CA ALA A 136 13.93 5.40 23.75
C ALA A 136 14.65 6.73 23.49
N GLY A 137 15.33 6.86 22.35
CA GLY A 137 15.94 8.12 21.90
C GLY A 137 14.93 9.25 21.71
N ALA A 138 13.67 8.94 21.42
CA ALA A 138 12.57 9.89 21.35
C ALA A 138 11.92 10.20 22.72
N GLY A 139 12.46 9.66 23.82
CA GLY A 139 11.97 9.88 25.19
C GLY A 139 10.78 9.00 25.59
N LEU A 140 10.47 7.98 24.79
CA LEU A 140 9.37 7.05 25.04
C LEU A 140 9.89 5.80 25.76
N SER A 141 9.09 5.23 26.66
CA SER A 141 9.54 4.19 27.60
C SER A 141 8.94 2.81 27.33
N TYR A 142 7.85 2.72 26.56
CA TYR A 142 7.22 1.43 26.26
C TYR A 142 6.49 1.38 24.92
N THR A 143 6.25 0.16 24.44
CA THR A 143 5.38 -0.15 23.30
C THR A 143 4.46 -1.33 23.63
N LEU A 144 3.45 -1.54 22.79
CA LEU A 144 2.61 -2.73 22.80
C LEU A 144 2.95 -3.60 21.59
N LEU A 145 2.99 -4.91 21.78
CA LEU A 145 3.17 -5.90 20.71
C LEU A 145 2.25 -7.09 20.96
N ASP A 146 1.85 -7.81 19.91
CA ASP A 146 1.05 -9.03 20.08
C ASP A 146 1.80 -10.11 20.86
N SER A 147 1.07 -10.85 21.71
CA SER A 147 1.57 -12.03 22.45
C SER A 147 2.33 -13.04 21.56
N THR A 148 1.97 -13.13 20.28
CA THR A 148 2.69 -13.86 19.23
C THR A 148 4.19 -13.57 19.19
N HIS A 149 4.62 -12.31 19.37
CA HIS A 149 6.03 -11.95 19.39
C HIS A 149 6.80 -12.68 20.50
N LEU A 150 6.23 -12.69 21.70
CA LEU A 150 6.83 -13.33 22.87
C LEU A 150 6.80 -14.85 22.73
N LEU A 151 5.71 -15.39 22.18
CA LEU A 151 5.57 -16.81 21.91
C LEU A 151 6.66 -17.32 20.96
N HIS A 152 6.93 -16.60 19.86
CA HIS A 152 8.01 -16.94 18.93
C HIS A 152 9.41 -16.69 19.49
N ALA A 153 9.54 -15.88 20.55
CA ALA A 153 10.78 -15.76 21.31
C ALA A 153 10.99 -16.90 22.33
N GLY A 154 10.02 -17.83 22.44
CA GLY A 154 10.08 -19.00 23.32
C GLY A 154 9.45 -18.82 24.71
N ILE A 155 8.72 -17.74 24.95
CA ILE A 155 7.97 -17.54 26.20
C ILE A 155 6.73 -18.43 26.22
N SER A 156 6.47 -19.12 27.33
CA SER A 156 5.29 -19.97 27.45
C SER A 156 4.01 -19.11 27.56
N PRO A 157 2.86 -19.54 27.01
CA PRO A 157 1.61 -18.77 27.06
C PRO A 157 1.21 -18.32 28.47
N GLU A 158 1.49 -19.12 29.50
CA GLU A 158 1.16 -18.84 30.90
C GLU A 158 2.01 -17.70 31.50
N GLN A 159 3.16 -17.39 30.89
CA GLN A 159 4.08 -16.32 31.33
C GLN A 159 3.83 -15.00 30.59
N ILE A 160 2.96 -14.97 29.57
CA ILE A 160 2.69 -13.78 28.76
C ILE A 160 1.73 -12.84 29.51
N HIS A 161 2.28 -12.09 30.47
CA HIS A 161 1.57 -11.12 31.29
C HIS A 161 2.51 -9.99 31.74
N GLY A 162 1.96 -8.88 32.27
CA GLY A 162 2.76 -7.74 32.71
C GLY A 162 3.46 -7.04 31.55
N TYR A 163 4.75 -6.74 31.71
CA TYR A 163 5.62 -6.25 30.63
C TYR A 163 7.00 -6.90 30.70
N TYR A 164 7.70 -6.91 29.58
CA TYR A 164 9.08 -7.38 29.47
C TYR A 164 9.99 -6.23 29.08
N MET A 165 11.21 -6.21 29.62
CA MET A 165 12.23 -5.27 29.17
C MET A 165 12.98 -5.84 27.97
N THR A 166 13.22 -5.00 26.97
CA THR A 166 14.17 -5.27 25.88
C THR A 166 15.14 -4.10 25.76
N GLU A 167 16.23 -4.26 25.02
CA GLU A 167 17.17 -3.18 24.76
C GLU A 167 17.78 -3.28 23.37
N ARG A 168 18.31 -2.15 22.89
CA ARG A 168 19.24 -2.14 21.76
C ARG A 168 20.31 -1.10 22.01
N GLN A 169 21.57 -1.51 22.00
CA GLN A 169 22.73 -0.61 22.20
C GLN A 169 22.66 0.19 23.52
N GLY A 170 22.16 -0.43 24.59
CA GLY A 170 22.01 0.17 25.91
C GLY A 170 20.75 1.02 26.09
N SER A 171 19.91 1.15 25.05
CA SER A 171 18.63 1.86 25.12
C SER A 171 17.51 0.89 25.51
N PRO A 172 16.94 1.00 26.73
CA PRO A 172 15.90 0.09 27.19
C PRO A 172 14.51 0.48 26.67
N LEU A 173 13.64 -0.50 26.46
CA LEU A 173 12.23 -0.30 26.13
C LEU A 173 11.37 -1.37 26.81
N ALA A 174 10.25 -0.98 27.40
CA ALA A 174 9.27 -1.94 27.92
C ALA A 174 8.32 -2.42 26.81
N VAL A 175 7.99 -3.71 26.79
CA VAL A 175 7.07 -4.32 25.82
C VAL A 175 5.90 -4.94 26.56
N PHE A 176 4.70 -4.44 26.29
CA PHE A 176 3.45 -4.99 26.80
C PHE A 176 2.85 -5.98 25.78
N PRO A 177 2.68 -7.27 26.13
CA PRO A 177 2.11 -8.26 25.23
C PRO A 177 0.58 -8.16 25.19
N ILE A 178 0.02 -7.82 24.03
CA ILE A 178 -1.41 -7.82 23.78
C ILE A 178 -1.93 -9.25 23.83
N ASN A 179 -2.92 -9.47 24.70
CA ASN A 179 -3.52 -10.77 24.92
C ASN A 179 -4.42 -11.16 23.75
N ARG A 180 -4.03 -12.22 23.03
CA ARG A 180 -4.76 -12.72 21.86
C ARG A 180 -6.21 -13.06 22.17
N GLN A 181 -6.49 -13.74 23.29
CA GLN A 181 -7.86 -14.13 23.66
C GLN A 181 -8.76 -12.90 23.83
N MET A 182 -8.25 -11.81 24.40
CA MET A 182 -9.04 -10.58 24.57
C MET A 182 -9.35 -9.90 23.23
N ARG A 183 -8.42 -9.91 22.26
CA ARG A 183 -8.64 -9.34 20.92
C ARG A 183 -9.80 -9.98 20.16
N TYR A 184 -10.00 -11.29 20.32
CA TYR A 184 -11.15 -11.99 19.72
C TYR A 184 -12.42 -11.93 20.58
N SER A 185 -12.30 -11.54 21.85
CA SER A 185 -13.43 -11.42 22.77
C SER A 185 -14.06 -10.03 22.74
N ILE A 186 -13.26 -8.98 22.73
CA ILE A 186 -13.71 -7.58 22.82
C ILE A 186 -13.74 -6.97 21.40
N PRO A 187 -14.88 -6.42 20.92
CA PRO A 187 -16.21 -6.33 21.55
C PRO A 187 -17.22 -7.39 21.06
N PHE A 188 -16.75 -8.54 20.55
CA PHE A 188 -17.59 -9.49 19.82
C PHE A 188 -18.35 -10.50 20.69
N LYS A 189 -17.77 -10.91 21.81
CA LYS A 189 -18.35 -11.90 22.74
C LYS A 189 -19.01 -11.22 23.94
N PRO A 190 -19.94 -11.87 24.66
CA PRO A 190 -20.56 -11.29 25.84
C PRO A 190 -19.53 -10.73 26.84
N PRO A 191 -19.75 -9.52 27.42
CA PRO A 191 -18.81 -8.89 28.35
C PRO A 191 -18.37 -9.81 29.51
N GLU A 192 -19.28 -10.65 29.98
CA GLU A 192 -19.10 -11.58 31.09
C GLU A 192 -17.97 -12.59 30.85
N GLU A 193 -17.72 -13.00 29.59
CA GLU A 193 -16.59 -13.88 29.26
C GLU A 193 -15.25 -13.19 29.57
N THR A 194 -15.15 -11.89 29.23
CA THR A 194 -13.94 -11.10 29.49
C THR A 194 -13.74 -10.88 30.98
N ILE A 195 -14.81 -10.56 31.71
CA ILE A 195 -14.77 -10.38 33.16
C ILE A 195 -14.39 -11.69 33.86
N ALA A 196 -14.97 -12.82 33.45
CA ALA A 196 -14.62 -14.14 33.97
C ALA A 196 -13.15 -14.48 33.75
N TYR A 197 -12.62 -14.18 32.55
CA TYR A 197 -11.20 -14.36 32.24
C TYR A 197 -10.30 -13.51 33.16
N LEU A 198 -10.61 -12.23 33.34
CA LEU A 198 -9.85 -11.34 34.23
C LEU A 198 -9.90 -11.82 35.69
N ARG A 199 -11.07 -12.28 36.17
CA ARG A 199 -11.21 -12.86 37.52
C ARG A 199 -10.41 -14.14 37.68
N TYR A 200 -10.38 -15.00 36.67
CA TYR A 200 -9.53 -16.19 36.66
C TYR A 200 -8.06 -15.79 36.81
N MET A 201 -7.60 -14.81 36.02
CA MET A 201 -6.23 -14.30 36.12
C MET A 201 -5.96 -13.73 37.52
N ALA A 202 -6.87 -12.96 38.13
CA ALA A 202 -6.69 -12.46 39.50
C ALA A 202 -6.42 -13.57 40.54
N GLY A 203 -6.89 -14.81 40.32
CA GLY A 203 -6.68 -15.93 41.23
C GLY A 203 -5.30 -16.62 41.11
N ALA A 204 -4.64 -16.50 39.97
CA ALA A 204 -3.40 -17.22 39.70
C ALA A 204 -2.22 -16.71 40.56
N GLU A 205 -1.14 -17.50 40.65
CA GLU A 205 -0.01 -17.17 41.52
C GLU A 205 0.84 -16.01 41.00
N ASN A 206 0.91 -15.82 39.68
CA ASN A 206 1.86 -14.88 39.05
C ASN A 206 1.33 -13.82 38.06
N PRO A 207 0.03 -13.64 37.73
CA PRO A 207 -0.35 -12.55 36.83
C PRO A 207 -0.55 -11.23 37.57
N ILE A 208 0.23 -10.24 37.14
CA ILE A 208 0.18 -8.88 37.66
C ILE A 208 -0.45 -7.89 36.68
N ALA A 209 -0.62 -8.21 35.38
CA ALA A 209 -1.45 -7.44 34.46
C ALA A 209 -1.82 -8.22 33.19
N VAL A 210 -2.97 -7.89 32.61
CA VAL A 210 -3.43 -8.35 31.30
C VAL A 210 -3.60 -7.14 30.39
N THR A 211 -3.09 -7.22 29.16
CA THR A 211 -3.13 -6.13 28.18
C THR A 211 -4.09 -6.44 27.05
N TYR A 212 -4.93 -5.47 26.71
CA TYR A 212 -5.69 -5.39 25.47
C TYR A 212 -5.21 -4.19 24.64
N GLY A 213 -5.14 -4.38 23.32
CA GLY A 213 -4.83 -3.35 22.35
C GLY A 213 -5.37 -3.76 20.99
N ASP A 214 -6.27 -2.96 20.41
CA ASP A 214 -6.85 -3.27 19.10
C ASP A 214 -7.50 -2.05 18.45
N ASP A 215 -7.95 -2.24 17.22
CA ASP A 215 -8.55 -1.20 16.37
C ASP A 215 -9.86 -0.66 16.97
N GLY A 216 -9.97 0.67 17.01
CA GLY A 216 -11.15 1.40 17.49
C GLY A 216 -12.32 1.29 16.53
N GLU A 217 -12.06 1.02 15.25
CA GLU A 217 -13.03 0.76 14.21
C GLU A 217 -13.89 -0.49 14.53
N LYS A 218 -13.38 -1.42 15.35
CA LYS A 218 -14.17 -2.56 15.89
C LYS A 218 -15.34 -2.12 16.76
N PHE A 219 -15.24 -0.96 17.38
CA PHE A 219 -16.27 -0.39 18.25
C PHE A 219 -17.23 0.47 17.44
N GLY A 220 -17.69 0.03 16.27
CA GLY A 220 -18.80 0.69 15.59
C GLY A 220 -18.73 0.74 14.07
N LEU A 221 -17.53 0.89 13.50
CA LEU A 221 -17.38 1.04 12.05
C LEU A 221 -17.55 -0.30 11.32
N TRP A 222 -16.98 -1.38 11.88
CA TRP A 222 -17.03 -2.70 11.26
C TRP A 222 -18.48 -3.21 11.10
N PRO A 223 -18.76 -4.04 10.07
CA PRO A 223 -20.11 -4.50 9.78
C PRO A 223 -20.85 -5.07 11.01
N GLY A 224 -22.01 -4.50 11.32
CA GLY A 224 -22.86 -4.90 12.45
C GLY A 224 -22.42 -4.40 13.83
N THR A 225 -21.20 -3.85 13.96
CA THR A 225 -20.66 -3.49 15.27
C THR A 225 -21.35 -2.29 15.90
N ALA A 226 -21.72 -1.24 15.14
CA ALA A 226 -22.46 -0.08 15.69
C ALA A 226 -23.72 -0.52 16.46
N LYS A 227 -24.50 -1.42 15.87
CA LYS A 227 -25.67 -1.98 16.53
C LYS A 227 -25.29 -2.77 17.78
N SER A 228 -24.41 -3.76 17.66
CA SER A 228 -24.07 -4.62 18.81
C SER A 228 -23.40 -3.86 19.97
N VAL A 229 -22.52 -2.90 19.65
CA VAL A 229 -21.69 -2.16 20.60
C VAL A 229 -22.51 -1.11 21.34
N TYR A 230 -23.38 -0.38 20.62
CA TYR A 230 -24.09 0.78 21.16
C TYR A 230 -25.60 0.56 21.30
N GLU A 231 -26.30 0.12 20.26
CA GLU A 231 -27.77 -0.07 20.32
C GLU A 231 -28.15 -1.23 21.26
N ASP A 232 -27.46 -2.36 21.13
CA ASP A 232 -27.63 -3.52 21.99
C ASP A 232 -26.88 -3.34 23.32
N GLY A 233 -26.19 -2.22 23.54
CA GLY A 233 -25.60 -1.80 24.81
C GLY A 233 -24.40 -2.62 25.30
N TRP A 234 -23.64 -3.28 24.41
CA TRP A 234 -22.48 -4.09 24.82
C TRP A 234 -21.42 -3.26 25.56
N LEU A 235 -21.08 -2.07 25.05
CA LEU A 235 -20.02 -1.24 25.65
C LEU A 235 -20.42 -0.72 27.03
N GLU A 236 -21.68 -0.30 27.18
CA GLU A 236 -22.25 0.12 28.46
C GLU A 236 -22.15 -1.01 29.50
N ARG A 237 -22.59 -2.22 29.13
CA ARG A 237 -22.51 -3.39 30.01
C ARG A 237 -21.08 -3.73 30.37
N PHE A 238 -20.16 -3.68 29.41
CA PHE A 238 -18.75 -3.98 29.65
C PHE A 238 -18.11 -2.98 30.62
N PHE A 239 -18.31 -1.68 30.40
CA PHE A 239 -17.76 -0.64 31.29
C PHE A 239 -18.38 -0.70 32.69
N THR A 240 -19.69 -0.89 32.80
CA THR A 240 -20.36 -1.10 34.08
C THR A 240 -19.78 -2.31 34.81
N ALA A 241 -19.60 -3.44 34.11
CA ALA A 241 -19.08 -4.66 34.72
C ALA A 241 -17.62 -4.50 35.19
N LEU A 242 -16.79 -3.71 34.49
CA LEU A 242 -15.44 -3.38 34.96
C LEU A 242 -15.48 -2.57 36.26
N GLU A 243 -16.38 -1.58 36.37
CA GLU A 243 -16.54 -0.76 37.57
C GLU A 243 -17.08 -1.58 38.76
N GLU A 244 -18.07 -2.44 38.53
CA GLU A 244 -18.65 -3.34 39.54
C GLU A 244 -17.66 -4.37 40.08
N ASN A 245 -16.66 -4.76 39.29
CA ASN A 245 -15.62 -5.72 39.67
C ASN A 245 -14.29 -5.05 40.05
N SER A 246 -14.30 -3.75 40.38
CA SER A 246 -13.09 -2.95 40.66
C SER A 246 -12.31 -3.38 41.91
N ASP A 247 -12.91 -4.18 42.78
CA ASP A 247 -12.25 -4.80 43.93
C ASP A 247 -11.22 -5.88 43.52
N MET A 248 -11.48 -6.57 42.39
CA MET A 248 -10.62 -7.61 41.81
C MET A 248 -9.89 -7.16 40.55
N ILE A 249 -10.52 -6.34 39.69
CA ILE A 249 -10.01 -5.88 38.40
C ILE A 249 -9.64 -4.41 38.49
N GLN A 250 -8.34 -4.13 38.57
CA GLN A 250 -7.83 -2.78 38.70
C GLN A 250 -7.49 -2.18 37.33
N MET A 251 -8.31 -1.26 36.84
CA MET A 251 -7.99 -0.47 35.65
C MET A 251 -6.83 0.49 35.93
N THR A 252 -5.84 0.52 35.05
CA THR A 252 -4.73 1.48 35.11
C THR A 252 -4.22 1.78 33.71
N THR A 253 -3.40 2.82 33.59
CA THR A 253 -2.71 3.17 32.35
C THR A 253 -1.37 2.44 32.28
N PHE A 254 -0.79 2.29 31.09
CA PHE A 254 0.50 1.59 30.94
C PHE A 254 1.61 2.32 31.68
N SER A 255 1.62 3.66 31.64
CA SER A 255 2.61 4.48 32.34
C SER A 255 2.59 4.29 33.85
N GLU A 256 1.41 4.21 34.46
CA GLU A 256 1.28 4.01 35.90
C GLU A 256 1.66 2.59 36.30
N TYR A 257 1.26 1.61 35.51
CA TYR A 257 1.66 0.22 35.75
C TYR A 257 3.17 0.05 35.67
N LEU A 258 3.80 0.62 34.65
CA LEU A 258 5.26 0.62 34.48
C LEU A 258 5.98 1.27 35.68
N ALA A 259 5.38 2.28 36.30
CA ALA A 259 5.93 2.94 37.49
C ALA A 259 5.69 2.16 38.79
N ALA A 260 4.65 1.32 38.84
CA ALA A 260 4.20 0.64 40.06
C ALA A 260 4.64 -0.82 40.16
N ALA A 261 4.89 -1.49 39.03
CA ALA A 261 5.19 -2.91 38.98
C ALA A 261 6.57 -3.18 38.35
N PRO A 262 7.33 -4.18 38.85
CA PRO A 262 8.56 -4.62 38.20
C PRO A 262 8.24 -5.35 36.89
N ALA A 263 9.24 -5.43 36.01
CA ALA A 263 9.13 -6.21 34.78
C ALA A 263 8.91 -7.70 35.10
N THR A 264 8.09 -8.36 34.28
CA THR A 264 7.94 -9.82 34.30
C THR A 264 9.27 -10.51 33.97
N GLY A 265 10.03 -9.93 33.03
CA GLY A 265 11.33 -10.46 32.62
C GLY A 265 12.04 -9.59 31.60
N THR A 266 13.10 -10.14 31.03
CA THR A 266 13.84 -9.55 29.89
C THR A 266 13.62 -10.39 28.65
N ILE A 267 13.52 -9.77 27.47
CA ILE A 267 13.28 -10.44 26.20
C ILE A 267 13.97 -9.75 25.03
N TYR A 268 14.31 -10.53 24.00
CA TYR A 268 14.72 -10.04 22.69
C TYR A 268 13.83 -10.67 21.64
N LEU A 269 13.27 -9.84 20.77
CA LEU A 269 12.24 -10.24 19.83
C LEU A 269 12.79 -10.23 18.39
N PRO A 270 12.53 -11.27 17.59
CA PRO A 270 12.82 -11.25 16.16
C PRO A 270 11.87 -10.31 15.42
N SER A 271 12.21 -9.94 14.19
CA SER A 271 11.38 -9.09 13.33
C SER A 271 10.09 -9.82 12.93
N LEU A 272 8.99 -9.49 13.59
CA LEU A 272 7.68 -10.16 13.45
C LEU A 272 6.55 -9.13 13.47
N SER A 273 5.32 -9.64 13.37
CA SER A 273 4.06 -8.92 13.56
C SER A 273 3.02 -9.89 14.18
N TYR A 274 1.74 -9.56 14.10
CA TYR A 274 0.64 -10.46 14.47
C TYR A 274 0.45 -11.59 13.45
N ASP A 275 -0.12 -12.71 13.91
CA ASP A 275 -0.25 -13.96 13.15
C ASP A 275 -0.76 -13.73 11.71
N GLU A 276 -1.87 -12.99 11.58
CA GLU A 276 -2.55 -12.79 10.31
C GLU A 276 -1.69 -12.04 9.29
N LEU A 277 -0.97 -11.00 9.72
CA LEU A 277 -0.12 -10.22 8.81
C LEU A 277 1.09 -11.00 8.34
N MET A 278 1.68 -11.82 9.22
CA MET A 278 2.77 -12.70 8.83
C MET A 278 2.33 -13.69 7.75
N GLU A 279 1.10 -14.20 7.82
CA GLU A 279 0.53 -15.04 6.76
C GLU A 279 0.38 -14.24 5.46
N TRP A 280 -0.29 -13.08 5.50
CA TRP A 280 -0.56 -12.27 4.30
C TRP A 280 0.70 -11.81 3.57
N ALA A 281 1.80 -11.60 4.29
CA ALA A 281 3.09 -11.19 3.76
C ALA A 281 3.80 -12.30 2.93
N LEU A 282 3.31 -13.54 2.97
CA LEU A 282 3.81 -14.61 2.12
C LEU A 282 3.31 -14.46 0.66
N PRO A 283 4.08 -14.93 -0.34
CA PRO A 283 3.58 -15.14 -1.69
C PRO A 283 2.32 -16.03 -1.71
N ALA A 284 1.41 -15.81 -2.64
CA ALA A 284 0.09 -16.45 -2.64
C ALA A 284 0.13 -17.99 -2.63
N ASP A 285 1.08 -18.60 -3.33
CA ASP A 285 1.29 -20.05 -3.34
C ASP A 285 1.81 -20.57 -1.99
N ALA A 286 2.65 -19.79 -1.31
CA ALA A 286 3.16 -20.10 0.01
C ALA A 286 2.07 -19.96 1.08
N VAL A 287 1.18 -18.96 0.97
CA VAL A 287 0.00 -18.84 1.82
C VAL A 287 -0.86 -20.10 1.72
N ILE A 288 -1.14 -20.59 0.50
CA ILE A 288 -1.94 -21.81 0.31
C ILE A 288 -1.31 -23.00 1.03
N ARG A 289 -0.01 -23.24 0.83
CA ARG A 289 0.69 -24.34 1.52
C ARG A 289 0.72 -24.15 3.04
N PHE A 290 0.83 -22.92 3.51
CA PHE A 290 0.82 -22.59 4.93
C PHE A 290 -0.55 -22.86 5.55
N GLU A 291 -1.64 -22.43 4.92
CA GLU A 291 -3.01 -22.72 5.32
C GLU A 291 -3.29 -24.24 5.34
N ASP A 292 -2.84 -24.96 4.30
CA ASP A 292 -3.04 -26.41 4.20
C ASP A 292 -2.27 -27.14 5.34
N MET A 293 -1.03 -26.75 5.61
CA MET A 293 -0.26 -27.25 6.76
C MET A 293 -0.93 -26.94 8.10
N LEU A 294 -1.49 -25.73 8.27
CA LEU A 294 -2.21 -25.36 9.48
C LEU A 294 -3.44 -26.24 9.70
N HIS A 295 -4.20 -26.55 8.64
CA HIS A 295 -5.34 -27.46 8.73
C HIS A 295 -4.91 -28.88 9.11
N GLU A 296 -3.83 -29.42 8.53
CA GLU A 296 -3.30 -30.74 8.91
C GLU A 296 -2.87 -30.80 10.39
N LEU A 297 -2.29 -29.71 10.90
CA LEU A 297 -1.91 -29.60 12.32
C LEU A 297 -3.11 -29.46 13.26
N GLU A 298 -4.21 -28.83 12.80
CA GLU A 298 -5.48 -28.78 13.52
C GLU A 298 -6.13 -30.16 13.59
N ASP A 299 -6.22 -30.85 12.46
CA ASP A 299 -6.82 -32.19 12.36
C ASP A 299 -6.06 -33.22 13.22
N SER A 300 -4.73 -33.11 13.26
CA SER A 300 -3.87 -33.94 14.10
C SER A 300 -3.81 -33.49 15.57
N ARG A 301 -4.46 -32.38 15.95
CA ARG A 301 -4.42 -31.76 17.29
C ARG A 301 -3.02 -31.39 17.77
N MET A 302 -2.09 -31.17 16.85
CA MET A 302 -0.70 -30.81 17.13
C MET A 302 -0.43 -29.30 17.01
N LYS A 303 -1.37 -28.52 16.45
CA LYS A 303 -1.20 -27.08 16.23
C LYS A 303 -0.79 -26.34 17.49
N GLU A 304 -1.45 -26.59 18.62
CA GLU A 304 -1.14 -25.86 19.86
C GLU A 304 0.24 -26.23 20.41
N GLN A 305 0.65 -27.50 20.29
CA GLN A 305 1.95 -27.98 20.74
C GLN A 305 3.11 -27.30 19.98
N TYR A 306 2.93 -27.03 18.69
CA TYR A 306 3.99 -26.45 17.84
C TYR A 306 3.79 -24.96 17.54
N ARG A 307 2.77 -24.32 18.13
CA ARG A 307 2.36 -22.94 17.80
C ARG A 307 3.52 -21.94 17.86
N SER A 308 4.41 -22.07 18.85
CA SER A 308 5.59 -21.20 19.00
C SER A 308 6.61 -21.28 17.87
N PHE A 309 6.56 -22.34 17.07
CA PHE A 309 7.47 -22.57 15.94
C PHE A 309 6.81 -22.32 14.58
N ILE A 310 5.52 -21.98 14.54
CA ILE A 310 4.76 -21.78 13.31
C ILE A 310 4.53 -20.29 13.09
N HIS A 311 5.31 -19.68 12.20
CA HIS A 311 5.12 -18.28 11.80
C HIS A 311 5.16 -18.13 10.28
N GLY A 312 4.56 -17.04 9.80
CA GLY A 312 4.57 -16.67 8.38
C GLY A 312 5.82 -15.85 7.99
N GLY A 313 5.64 -14.98 7.00
CA GLY A 313 6.64 -14.04 6.53
C GLY A 313 6.75 -12.78 7.40
N CYS A 314 7.62 -11.86 6.97
CA CYS A 314 7.81 -10.54 7.57
C CYS A 314 7.15 -9.47 6.69
N TRP A 315 6.65 -8.37 7.27
CA TRP A 315 5.95 -7.32 6.53
C TRP A 315 6.72 -6.81 5.30
N ILE A 316 8.04 -6.66 5.41
CA ILE A 316 8.88 -6.18 4.30
C ILE A 316 8.80 -7.07 3.04
N ASN A 317 8.38 -8.34 3.17
CA ASN A 317 8.17 -9.24 2.04
C ASN A 317 6.98 -8.82 1.15
N PHE A 318 6.11 -7.92 1.60
CA PHE A 318 5.11 -7.30 0.73
C PHE A 318 5.75 -6.53 -0.43
N LEU A 319 6.96 -6.00 -0.26
CA LEU A 319 7.70 -5.36 -1.35
C LEU A 319 8.15 -6.37 -2.42
N VAL A 320 8.32 -7.65 -2.06
CA VAL A 320 8.56 -8.73 -3.02
C VAL A 320 7.25 -9.19 -3.65
N LYS A 321 6.20 -9.38 -2.83
CA LYS A 321 4.87 -9.81 -3.28
C LYS A 321 4.23 -8.81 -4.25
N TYR A 322 4.42 -7.52 -3.99
CA TYR A 322 3.90 -6.40 -4.78
C TYR A 322 5.04 -5.48 -5.22
N PRO A 323 5.69 -5.74 -6.37
CA PRO A 323 6.78 -4.88 -6.81
C PRO A 323 6.34 -3.45 -7.16
N GLU A 324 5.03 -3.17 -7.36
CA GLU A 324 4.48 -1.80 -7.45
C GLU A 324 4.61 -1.06 -6.11
N ALA A 325 4.38 -1.74 -4.97
CA ALA A 325 4.62 -1.18 -3.65
C ALA A 325 6.12 -0.95 -3.40
N ASN A 326 6.97 -1.88 -3.84
CA ASN A 326 8.42 -1.69 -3.79
C ASN A 326 8.87 -0.48 -4.62
N HIS A 327 8.25 -0.26 -5.78
CA HIS A 327 8.54 0.88 -6.63
C HIS A 327 8.25 2.20 -5.90
N MET A 328 7.04 2.36 -5.34
CA MET A 328 6.68 3.51 -4.50
C MET A 328 7.63 3.68 -3.31
N HIS A 329 8.01 2.56 -2.66
CA HIS A 329 8.88 2.57 -1.50
C HIS A 329 10.30 3.04 -1.86
N LYS A 330 10.86 2.56 -2.99
CA LYS A 330 12.19 2.97 -3.44
C LYS A 330 12.22 4.43 -3.89
N LYS A 331 11.16 4.92 -4.53
CA LYS A 331 10.98 6.36 -4.77
C LYS A 331 10.96 7.14 -3.46
N MET A 332 10.16 6.71 -2.48
CA MET A 332 10.09 7.32 -1.15
C MET A 332 11.47 7.41 -0.48
N LEU A 333 12.28 6.35 -0.52
CA LEU A 333 13.63 6.36 0.04
C LEU A 333 14.57 7.34 -0.68
N ARG A 334 14.42 7.52 -2.00
CA ARG A 334 15.20 8.51 -2.77
C ARG A 334 14.81 9.94 -2.42
N VAL A 335 13.52 10.23 -2.28
CA VAL A 335 13.04 11.55 -1.82
C VAL A 335 13.55 11.83 -0.41
N SER A 336 13.46 10.86 0.49
CA SER A 336 14.00 10.94 1.85
C SER A 336 15.51 11.21 1.87
N GLU A 337 16.29 10.48 1.07
CA GLU A 337 17.73 10.70 0.95
C GLU A 337 18.05 12.11 0.45
N ARG A 338 17.34 12.57 -0.58
CA ARG A 338 17.52 13.91 -1.14
C ARG A 338 17.21 14.99 -0.10
N LEU A 339 16.12 14.82 0.63
CA LEU A 339 15.71 15.73 1.69
C LEU A 339 16.78 15.81 2.79
N GLU A 340 17.31 14.67 3.23
CA GLU A 340 18.37 14.61 4.24
C GLU A 340 19.63 15.35 3.79
N ARG A 341 20.03 15.21 2.52
CA ARG A 341 21.18 15.94 1.95
C ARG A 341 20.97 17.46 1.91
N LEU A 342 19.73 17.92 1.74
CA LEU A 342 19.41 19.35 1.64
C LEU A 342 19.15 20.01 3.00
N ARG A 343 18.95 19.24 4.08
CA ARG A 343 18.67 19.77 5.43
C ARG A 343 19.78 20.60 6.05
N THR A 344 21.01 20.52 5.57
CA THR A 344 22.16 21.19 6.19
C THR A 344 22.50 22.50 5.49
N GLY A 345 22.11 23.63 6.11
CA GLY A 345 22.43 24.97 5.63
C GLY A 345 21.51 25.47 4.52
N GLY A 346 21.30 26.79 4.46
CA GLY A 346 20.39 27.43 3.53
C GLY A 346 19.77 28.69 4.13
N GLU A 347 19.17 29.52 3.29
CA GLU A 347 18.38 30.67 3.73
C GLU A 347 17.06 30.19 4.39
N PRO A 348 16.47 30.96 5.32
CA PRO A 348 15.25 30.57 6.02
C PRO A 348 14.08 30.13 5.12
N GLU A 349 13.92 30.77 3.96
CA GLU A 349 12.88 30.42 2.98
C GLU A 349 13.10 29.03 2.36
N GLN A 350 14.35 28.66 2.10
CA GLN A 350 14.69 27.33 1.58
C GLN A 350 14.42 26.27 2.65
N GLN A 351 14.76 26.58 3.90
CA GLN A 351 14.53 25.68 5.03
C GLN A 351 13.02 25.43 5.25
N ALA A 352 12.19 26.46 5.13
CA ALA A 352 10.73 26.32 5.22
C ALA A 352 10.18 25.38 4.14
N LEU A 353 10.64 25.50 2.88
CA LEU A 353 10.26 24.59 1.81
C LEU A 353 10.72 23.14 2.06
N ILE A 354 11.89 22.95 2.66
CA ILE A 354 12.40 21.61 3.02
C ILE A 354 11.55 20.99 4.15
N GLU A 355 11.09 21.79 5.11
CA GLU A 355 10.19 21.35 6.18
C GLU A 355 8.80 20.98 5.63
N GLU A 356 8.26 21.77 4.69
CA GLU A 356 7.04 21.42 3.96
C GLU A 356 7.23 20.12 3.16
N ALA A 357 8.34 19.98 2.42
CA ALA A 357 8.66 18.76 1.68
C ALA A 357 8.80 17.53 2.59
N GLN A 358 9.29 17.71 3.82
CA GLN A 358 9.39 16.64 4.81
C GLN A 358 8.01 16.16 5.24
N ARG A 359 7.08 17.08 5.44
CA ARG A 359 5.70 16.72 5.79
C ARG A 359 5.03 15.95 4.65
N GLU A 360 5.22 16.38 3.40
CA GLU A 360 4.76 15.66 2.22
C GLU A 360 5.37 14.25 2.15
N LEU A 361 6.69 14.12 2.32
CA LEU A 361 7.35 12.81 2.41
C LEU A 361 6.74 11.93 3.51
N TYR A 362 6.46 12.49 4.69
CA TYR A 362 5.88 11.74 5.80
C TYR A 362 4.45 11.28 5.51
N GLN A 363 3.65 12.06 4.81
CA GLN A 363 2.33 11.64 4.33
C GLN A 363 2.43 10.47 3.34
N ALA A 364 3.41 10.52 2.42
CA ALA A 364 3.66 9.43 1.49
C ALA A 364 4.10 8.12 2.16
N GLN A 365 4.56 8.16 3.41
CA GLN A 365 4.99 6.97 4.17
C GLN A 365 3.83 6.24 4.85
N CYS A 366 2.58 6.71 4.70
CA CYS A 366 1.41 6.04 5.25
C CYS A 366 1.31 4.59 4.74
N ASN A 367 1.30 3.62 5.67
CA ASN A 367 1.58 2.23 5.34
C ASN A 367 0.53 1.58 4.42
N CYS A 368 -0.73 2.03 4.44
CA CYS A 368 -1.86 1.29 3.88
C CYS A 368 -1.73 1.00 2.37
N ALA A 369 -1.06 1.86 1.60
CA ALA A 369 -0.87 1.67 0.16
C ALA A 369 0.25 0.67 -0.19
N TYR A 370 1.03 0.19 0.78
CA TYR A 370 2.24 -0.62 0.54
C TYR A 370 2.03 -2.13 0.68
N TRP A 371 0.87 -2.57 1.13
CA TRP A 371 0.60 -3.99 1.38
C TRP A 371 -0.89 -4.30 1.28
N HIS A 372 -1.25 -5.58 1.34
CA HIS A 372 -2.64 -6.02 1.35
C HIS A 372 -2.82 -7.24 2.25
N GLY A 373 -3.87 -7.19 3.07
CA GLY A 373 -4.33 -8.27 3.93
C GLY A 373 -5.81 -8.53 3.69
N MET A 374 -6.66 -8.13 4.65
CA MET A 374 -8.12 -8.21 4.50
C MET A 374 -8.75 -6.97 3.86
N PHE A 375 -8.10 -5.80 4.00
CA PHE A 375 -8.59 -4.50 3.54
C PHE A 375 -7.87 -4.08 2.26
N GLY A 376 -8.55 -3.28 1.44
CA GLY A 376 -8.16 -3.01 0.04
C GLY A 376 -6.68 -2.65 -0.16
N GLY A 377 -6.05 -1.90 0.74
CA GLY A 377 -4.60 -1.73 0.80
C GLY A 377 -3.97 -1.29 -0.53
N VAL A 378 -2.90 -1.96 -0.97
CA VAL A 378 -2.24 -1.72 -2.27
C VAL A 378 -3.19 -1.87 -3.45
N TYR A 379 -4.34 -2.55 -3.36
CA TYR A 379 -5.31 -2.63 -4.45
C TYR A 379 -6.18 -1.37 -4.60
N LEU A 380 -6.24 -0.50 -3.59
CA LEU A 380 -6.96 0.77 -3.67
C LEU A 380 -6.10 1.80 -4.39
N ASN A 381 -6.38 2.02 -5.67
CA ASN A 381 -5.56 2.88 -6.54
C ASN A 381 -5.47 4.33 -6.05
N TYR A 382 -6.48 4.84 -5.33
CA TYR A 382 -6.50 6.19 -4.77
C TYR A 382 -5.55 6.34 -3.58
N LEU A 383 -5.31 5.28 -2.80
CA LEU A 383 -4.29 5.29 -1.75
C LEU A 383 -2.89 5.30 -2.36
N ARG A 384 -2.66 4.51 -3.41
CA ARG A 384 -1.39 4.58 -4.17
C ARG A 384 -1.20 5.96 -4.83
N HIS A 385 -2.28 6.55 -5.34
CA HIS A 385 -2.25 7.89 -5.91
C HIS A 385 -1.83 8.92 -4.87
N ALA A 386 -2.38 8.88 -3.65
CA ALA A 386 -1.98 9.77 -2.58
C ALA A 386 -0.48 9.65 -2.24
N VAL A 387 0.07 8.43 -2.21
CA VAL A 387 1.52 8.24 -2.05
C VAL A 387 2.29 8.95 -3.16
N TYR A 388 1.94 8.74 -4.44
CA TYR A 388 2.61 9.43 -5.54
C TYR A 388 2.42 10.95 -5.49
N GLU A 389 1.23 11.43 -5.17
CA GLU A 389 0.91 12.87 -5.06
C GLU A 389 1.82 13.55 -4.05
N HIS A 390 1.95 12.97 -2.86
CA HIS A 390 2.81 13.49 -1.81
C HIS A 390 4.31 13.36 -2.16
N LEU A 391 4.75 12.27 -2.79
CA LEU A 391 6.15 12.12 -3.24
C LEU A 391 6.53 13.16 -4.30
N ILE A 392 5.68 13.35 -5.31
CA ILE A 392 5.94 14.30 -6.40
C ILE A 392 5.87 15.74 -5.86
N THR A 393 4.94 16.01 -4.93
CA THR A 393 4.85 17.31 -4.26
C THR A 393 6.12 17.61 -3.46
N ALA A 394 6.63 16.64 -2.69
CA ALA A 394 7.90 16.77 -1.98
C ALA A 394 9.06 17.04 -2.97
N GLU A 395 9.16 16.30 -4.08
CA GLU A 395 10.18 16.52 -5.11
C GLU A 395 10.09 17.94 -5.72
N ASN A 396 8.88 18.42 -6.01
CA ASN A 396 8.64 19.79 -6.50
C ASN A 396 9.09 20.86 -5.50
N MET A 397 8.81 20.66 -4.21
CA MET A 397 9.25 21.56 -3.15
C MET A 397 10.78 21.57 -3.00
N LEU A 398 11.42 20.40 -3.06
CA LEU A 398 12.88 20.28 -3.01
C LEU A 398 13.56 20.91 -4.25
N ASP A 399 12.95 20.82 -5.43
CA ASP A 399 13.42 21.53 -6.64
C ASP A 399 13.28 23.05 -6.51
N ARG A 400 12.22 23.54 -5.87
CA ARG A 400 12.08 24.98 -5.60
C ARG A 400 13.12 25.47 -4.60
N ALA A 401 13.40 24.68 -3.56
CA ALA A 401 14.41 25.00 -2.56
C ALA A 401 15.83 24.96 -3.14
N CYS A 402 16.10 23.97 -4.01
CA CYS A 402 17.39 23.77 -4.66
C CYS A 402 17.17 23.36 -6.13
N PRO A 403 17.07 24.35 -7.05
CA PRO A 403 16.81 24.11 -8.47
C PRO A 403 17.84 23.18 -9.11
N GLN A 404 17.34 22.22 -9.89
CA GLN A 404 18.15 21.31 -10.69
C GLN A 404 17.88 21.52 -12.17
N ALA A 405 18.95 21.48 -12.97
CA ALA A 405 18.80 21.42 -14.42
C ALA A 405 18.20 20.06 -14.83
N PRO A 406 17.50 19.99 -15.99
CA PRO A 406 17.04 18.71 -16.52
C PRO A 406 18.18 17.70 -16.59
N CYS A 407 17.93 16.48 -16.14
CA CYS A 407 18.97 15.47 -15.98
C CYS A 407 18.51 14.10 -16.49
N CYS A 408 19.48 13.30 -16.93
CA CYS A 408 19.31 11.92 -17.35
C CYS A 408 20.40 11.11 -16.67
N GLU A 409 20.02 10.30 -15.69
CA GLU A 409 20.94 9.57 -14.83
C GLU A 409 20.61 8.08 -14.82
N SER A 410 21.66 7.25 -14.83
CA SER A 410 21.53 5.82 -14.58
C SER A 410 21.85 5.53 -13.12
N PHE A 411 21.05 4.72 -12.44
CA PHE A 411 21.29 4.37 -11.03
C PHE A 411 20.52 3.09 -10.64
N ASP A 412 20.92 2.47 -9.52
CA ASP A 412 20.23 1.31 -8.95
C ASP A 412 19.03 1.80 -8.12
N PHE A 413 17.87 1.90 -8.76
CA PHE A 413 16.63 2.34 -8.10
C PHE A 413 16.09 1.26 -7.15
N LYS A 414 16.25 -0.03 -7.50
CA LYS A 414 15.65 -1.15 -6.77
C LYS A 414 16.50 -1.65 -5.60
N CYS A 415 17.76 -1.25 -5.56
CA CYS A 415 18.79 -1.76 -4.67
C CYS A 415 19.02 -3.27 -4.85
N ASP A 416 18.94 -3.77 -6.09
CA ASP A 416 19.13 -5.18 -6.45
C ASP A 416 20.32 -5.40 -7.41
N GLY A 417 21.09 -4.34 -7.69
CA GLY A 417 22.21 -4.35 -8.62
C GLY A 417 21.84 -4.04 -10.07
N THR A 418 20.55 -4.01 -10.42
CA THR A 418 20.09 -3.61 -11.77
C THR A 418 20.02 -2.09 -11.88
N ARG A 419 20.34 -1.54 -13.05
CA ARG A 419 20.34 -0.08 -13.25
C ARG A 419 19.14 0.34 -14.08
N MET A 420 18.45 1.35 -13.58
CA MET A 420 17.38 2.05 -14.29
C MET A 420 17.91 3.39 -14.79
N ILE A 421 17.18 4.02 -15.71
CA ILE A 421 17.53 5.33 -16.27
C ILE A 421 16.41 6.31 -15.93
N GLY A 422 16.70 7.30 -15.10
CA GLY A 422 15.77 8.38 -14.75
C GLY A 422 16.02 9.62 -15.60
N CYS A 423 14.97 10.18 -16.17
CA CYS A 423 14.97 11.49 -16.79
C CYS A 423 14.11 12.44 -15.95
N SER A 424 14.64 13.59 -15.54
CA SER A 424 13.91 14.57 -14.73
C SER A 424 13.92 15.95 -15.39
N SER A 425 12.79 16.63 -15.28
CA SER A 425 12.57 18.02 -15.71
C SER A 425 11.52 18.67 -14.79
N PRO A 426 11.30 19.99 -14.86
CA PRO A 426 10.24 20.65 -14.08
C PRO A 426 8.82 20.14 -14.40
N ASN A 427 8.59 19.58 -15.58
CA ASN A 427 7.27 19.19 -16.06
C ASN A 427 7.01 17.67 -15.95
N LEU A 428 8.02 16.87 -16.27
CA LEU A 428 7.94 15.41 -16.32
C LEU A 428 9.12 14.76 -15.59
N ASN A 429 8.85 13.67 -14.88
CA ASN A 429 9.85 12.68 -14.51
C ASN A 429 9.51 11.35 -15.20
N ALA A 430 10.50 10.69 -15.79
CA ALA A 430 10.35 9.39 -16.42
C ALA A 430 11.42 8.42 -15.90
N LEU A 431 11.03 7.17 -15.66
CA LEU A 431 11.97 6.10 -15.28
C LEU A 431 11.86 4.94 -16.26
N PHE A 432 13.00 4.50 -16.77
CA PHE A 432 13.11 3.43 -17.75
C PHE A 432 13.85 2.22 -17.17
N ALA A 433 13.41 1.02 -17.55
CA ALA A 433 13.98 -0.26 -17.13
C ALA A 433 14.61 -1.00 -18.31
N PRO A 434 15.91 -0.75 -18.65
CA PRO A 434 16.60 -1.48 -19.70
C PRO A 434 16.56 -3.00 -19.53
N ASP A 435 16.67 -3.48 -18.29
CA ASP A 435 16.69 -4.91 -17.96
C ASP A 435 15.31 -5.59 -18.03
N GLU A 436 14.22 -4.83 -18.12
CA GLU A 436 12.83 -5.33 -18.20
C GLU A 436 12.15 -4.83 -19.48
N GLY A 437 12.61 -5.31 -20.63
CA GLY A 437 12.02 -5.01 -21.93
C GLY A 437 12.28 -3.60 -22.44
N GLY A 438 13.19 -2.84 -21.80
CA GLY A 438 13.41 -1.44 -22.13
C GLY A 438 12.14 -0.62 -22.00
N THR A 439 11.39 -0.81 -20.92
CA THR A 439 10.05 -0.23 -20.71
C THR A 439 10.12 1.11 -19.98
N LEU A 440 9.08 1.93 -20.15
CA LEU A 440 8.80 3.08 -19.30
C LEU A 440 8.00 2.58 -18.09
N VAL A 441 8.59 2.65 -16.90
CA VAL A 441 7.99 2.11 -15.67
C VAL A 441 7.33 3.18 -14.81
N GLU A 442 7.73 4.44 -14.97
CA GLU A 442 7.20 5.58 -14.22
C GLU A 442 7.13 6.80 -15.13
N LEU A 443 6.02 7.53 -15.09
CA LEU A 443 5.85 8.85 -15.70
C LEU A 443 5.02 9.74 -14.78
N ASP A 444 5.70 10.72 -14.18
CA ASP A 444 5.06 11.76 -13.38
C ASP A 444 4.73 12.98 -14.22
N VAL A 445 3.52 13.51 -14.03
CA VAL A 445 3.09 14.82 -14.47
C VAL A 445 3.24 15.77 -13.29
N ARG A 446 4.40 16.40 -13.19
CA ARG A 446 4.83 17.12 -11.98
C ARG A 446 3.94 18.31 -11.61
N PRO A 447 3.45 19.15 -12.55
CA PRO A 447 2.56 20.25 -12.20
C PRO A 447 1.21 19.83 -11.62
N ARG A 448 0.85 18.54 -11.74
CA ARG A 448 -0.37 17.96 -11.15
C ARG A 448 -0.09 16.98 -10.02
N ALA A 449 1.17 16.77 -9.65
CA ALA A 449 1.57 15.74 -8.71
C ALA A 449 0.90 14.38 -9.03
N PHE A 450 0.87 14.00 -10.31
CA PHE A 450 0.12 12.84 -10.76
C PHE A 450 1.04 11.84 -11.46
N ASN A 451 1.04 10.59 -11.01
CA ASN A 451 1.76 9.50 -11.67
C ASN A 451 0.81 8.74 -12.61
N ILE A 452 0.96 8.89 -13.92
CA ILE A 452 0.08 8.20 -14.88
C ILE A 452 0.44 6.71 -15.06
N SER A 453 1.58 6.29 -14.51
CA SER A 453 2.03 4.91 -14.45
C SER A 453 1.63 4.18 -13.15
N ASN A 454 0.71 4.75 -12.35
CA ASN A 454 0.19 4.16 -11.11
C ASN A 454 -0.73 2.96 -11.41
N THR A 455 -0.11 1.91 -11.91
CA THR A 455 -0.70 0.68 -12.42
C THR A 455 -0.55 -0.43 -11.38
N LEU A 456 -1.22 -1.56 -11.60
CA LEU A 456 -1.07 -2.75 -10.76
C LEU A 456 -1.34 -3.99 -11.62
N SER A 457 -0.36 -4.89 -11.71
CA SER A 457 -0.51 -6.12 -12.50
C SER A 457 -1.46 -7.10 -11.80
N ARG A 458 -2.20 -7.90 -12.55
CA ARG A 458 -3.11 -8.91 -11.98
C ARG A 458 -2.33 -10.10 -11.46
N ARG A 459 -2.51 -10.40 -10.19
CA ARG A 459 -1.78 -11.49 -9.50
C ARG A 459 -2.73 -12.46 -8.84
N MET A 460 -2.21 -13.66 -8.64
CA MET A 460 -2.87 -14.62 -7.79
C MET A 460 -2.80 -14.15 -6.34
N GLU A 461 -3.94 -14.21 -5.65
CA GLU A 461 -4.05 -14.16 -4.20
C GLU A 461 -4.59 -15.50 -3.72
N SER A 462 -4.19 -15.92 -2.52
CA SER A 462 -4.52 -17.27 -1.99
C SER A 462 -6.02 -17.52 -1.98
N TYR A 463 -6.80 -16.49 -1.62
CA TYR A 463 -8.26 -16.54 -1.56
C TYR A 463 -8.94 -16.71 -2.93
N HIS A 464 -8.25 -16.52 -4.06
CA HIS A 464 -8.82 -16.81 -5.38
C HIS A 464 -9.19 -18.29 -5.55
N ARG A 465 -8.59 -19.20 -4.75
CA ARG A 465 -8.96 -20.62 -4.75
C ARG A 465 -10.43 -20.86 -4.41
N PHE A 466 -11.06 -19.96 -3.66
CA PHE A 466 -12.48 -20.05 -3.31
C PHE A 466 -13.41 -19.64 -4.45
N LEU A 467 -12.93 -18.80 -5.39
CA LEU A 467 -13.67 -18.37 -6.57
C LEU A 467 -13.48 -19.30 -7.78
N LYS A 468 -12.47 -20.18 -7.75
CA LYS A 468 -12.14 -21.08 -8.86
C LYS A 468 -12.67 -22.51 -8.72
N ARG A 469 -13.23 -22.90 -7.56
CA ARG A 469 -13.69 -24.27 -7.33
C ARG A 469 -15.04 -24.53 -8.00
N ASP A 470 -15.14 -25.63 -8.75
CA ASP A 470 -16.41 -26.18 -9.18
C ASP A 470 -17.20 -26.66 -7.96
N HIS A 471 -18.46 -26.21 -7.82
CA HIS A 471 -19.37 -26.50 -6.71
C HIS A 471 -19.72 -28.00 -6.52
N GLY A 472 -19.05 -28.92 -7.21
CA GLY A 472 -19.31 -30.37 -7.17
C GLY A 472 -18.67 -31.16 -6.03
N SER A 473 -17.78 -30.58 -5.21
CA SER A 473 -17.17 -31.28 -4.07
C SER A 473 -17.56 -30.62 -2.73
N GLY A 474 -18.36 -31.32 -1.94
CA GLY A 474 -18.93 -30.85 -0.67
C GLY A 474 -17.94 -30.67 0.49
N SER A 475 -16.70 -30.22 0.24
CA SER A 475 -15.75 -29.93 1.32
C SER A 475 -15.95 -28.51 1.84
N ARG A 476 -16.38 -28.38 3.10
CA ARG A 476 -16.39 -27.12 3.86
C ARG A 476 -14.94 -26.75 4.23
N LEU A 477 -14.20 -26.19 3.30
CA LEU A 477 -12.93 -25.54 3.61
C LEU A 477 -13.21 -24.05 3.83
N SER A 478 -13.68 -23.71 5.02
CA SER A 478 -13.50 -22.37 5.58
C SER A 478 -12.09 -22.33 6.16
N SER A 479 -11.26 -21.35 5.80
CA SER A 479 -10.05 -21.13 6.58
C SER A 479 -10.50 -20.83 8.01
N ALA A 480 -9.93 -21.53 9.01
CA ALA A 480 -10.28 -21.31 10.42
C ALA A 480 -9.96 -19.87 10.89
N HIS A 481 -9.34 -19.04 10.03
CA HIS A 481 -8.89 -17.67 10.30
C HIS A 481 -9.57 -16.62 9.40
N SER A 482 -10.52 -16.99 8.54
CA SER A 482 -11.28 -16.01 7.76
C SER A 482 -12.55 -15.58 8.49
N MET A 483 -12.59 -14.30 8.88
CA MET A 483 -13.83 -13.57 9.20
C MET A 483 -14.89 -13.58 8.07
N ALA A 484 -14.55 -14.07 6.87
CA ALA A 484 -15.49 -14.22 5.77
C ALA A 484 -16.14 -15.60 5.84
N GLY A 485 -17.46 -15.61 5.95
CA GLY A 485 -18.28 -16.79 5.74
C GLY A 485 -18.18 -17.34 4.31
N PRO A 486 -18.98 -18.36 3.97
CA PRO A 486 -18.98 -18.95 2.62
C PRO A 486 -19.26 -17.89 1.54
N VAL A 487 -18.53 -17.97 0.42
CA VAL A 487 -18.74 -17.10 -0.75
C VAL A 487 -20.01 -17.54 -1.47
N SER A 488 -20.87 -16.57 -1.82
CA SER A 488 -22.14 -16.87 -2.50
C SER A 488 -21.90 -17.35 -3.95
N ALA A 489 -22.81 -18.16 -4.49
CA ALA A 489 -22.73 -18.63 -5.87
C ALA A 489 -22.79 -17.47 -6.86
N GLU A 490 -23.60 -16.45 -6.57
CA GLU A 490 -23.72 -15.24 -7.38
C GLU A 490 -22.41 -14.45 -7.43
N THR A 491 -21.69 -14.40 -6.31
CA THR A 491 -20.37 -13.75 -6.24
C THR A 491 -19.35 -14.48 -7.09
N ILE A 492 -19.38 -15.82 -7.08
CA ILE A 492 -18.49 -16.65 -7.89
C ILE A 492 -18.81 -16.47 -9.38
N GLU A 493 -20.07 -16.59 -9.78
CA GLU A 493 -20.50 -16.42 -11.17
C GLU A 493 -20.10 -15.04 -11.73
N ALA A 494 -20.24 -13.99 -10.93
CA ALA A 494 -19.88 -12.62 -11.33
C ALA A 494 -18.37 -12.38 -11.45
N LEU A 495 -17.54 -12.99 -10.57
CA LEU A 495 -16.12 -12.66 -10.46
C LEU A 495 -15.19 -13.68 -11.10
N GLN A 496 -15.58 -14.95 -11.21
CA GLN A 496 -14.74 -16.00 -11.79
C GLN A 496 -14.25 -15.66 -13.21
N PRO A 497 -15.07 -15.10 -14.13
CA PRO A 497 -14.61 -14.70 -15.47
C PRO A 497 -13.62 -13.53 -15.48
N LYS A 498 -13.55 -12.76 -14.38
CA LYS A 498 -12.64 -11.61 -14.21
C LYS A 498 -11.27 -12.01 -13.66
N ILE A 499 -11.09 -13.26 -13.22
CA ILE A 499 -9.82 -13.73 -12.67
C ILE A 499 -8.84 -14.11 -13.80
N ALA A 500 -7.94 -13.18 -14.10
CA ALA A 500 -6.78 -13.39 -14.96
C ALA A 500 -5.49 -13.08 -14.18
N TYR A 501 -4.37 -13.68 -14.58
CA TYR A 501 -3.06 -13.40 -14.01
C TYR A 501 -2.07 -12.99 -15.10
N ASP A 502 -1.34 -11.91 -14.84
CA ASP A 502 -0.32 -11.40 -15.74
C ASP A 502 1.01 -12.11 -15.47
N TRP A 503 1.66 -12.57 -16.53
CA TRP A 503 3.00 -13.19 -16.47
C TRP A 503 4.14 -12.18 -16.62
N TYR A 504 3.81 -10.90 -16.87
CA TYR A 504 4.72 -9.75 -16.89
C TYR A 504 4.14 -8.55 -16.14
N ARG A 505 4.99 -7.55 -15.90
CA ARG A 505 4.63 -6.28 -15.25
C ARG A 505 3.91 -5.35 -16.23
N ARG A 506 2.79 -4.76 -15.80
CA ARG A 506 2.01 -3.80 -16.59
C ARG A 506 2.66 -2.40 -16.64
N TYR A 507 3.78 -2.29 -17.36
CA TYR A 507 4.48 -1.03 -17.66
C TYR A 507 4.03 -0.43 -19.01
N SER A 508 4.67 0.66 -19.45
CA SER A 508 4.42 1.25 -20.77
C SER A 508 5.56 1.00 -21.76
N PHE A 509 5.20 1.00 -23.05
CA PHE A 509 6.09 0.69 -24.17
C PHE A 509 6.68 -0.73 -24.10
N ILE A 510 5.82 -1.69 -23.76
CA ILE A 510 6.12 -3.13 -23.80
C ILE A 510 5.97 -3.63 -25.24
N ASP A 511 6.96 -4.39 -25.73
CA ASP A 511 7.03 -4.79 -27.14
C ASP A 511 6.53 -6.23 -27.35
N HIS A 512 5.44 -6.38 -28.09
CA HIS A 512 4.79 -7.65 -28.41
C HIS A 512 5.04 -8.06 -29.86
N PHE A 513 5.18 -9.37 -30.07
CA PHE A 513 5.03 -10.03 -31.38
C PHE A 513 3.91 -11.05 -31.28
N LEU A 514 2.70 -10.63 -31.63
CA LEU A 514 1.49 -11.43 -31.45
C LEU A 514 1.37 -12.55 -32.49
N GLY A 515 0.87 -13.71 -32.07
CA GLY A 515 0.52 -14.79 -32.97
C GLY A 515 -0.82 -14.55 -33.69
N ALA A 516 -1.01 -15.22 -34.82
CA ALA A 516 -2.17 -15.01 -35.70
C ALA A 516 -3.54 -15.28 -35.05
N THR A 517 -3.58 -16.10 -33.99
CA THR A 517 -4.80 -16.43 -33.22
C THR A 517 -5.06 -15.47 -32.05
N THR A 518 -4.28 -14.39 -31.91
CA THR A 518 -4.50 -13.39 -30.87
C THR A 518 -5.80 -12.61 -31.14
N THR A 519 -6.65 -12.53 -30.11
CA THR A 519 -7.90 -11.78 -30.11
C THR A 519 -7.88 -10.77 -28.95
N LEU A 520 -8.76 -9.78 -28.99
CA LEU A 520 -8.91 -8.88 -27.85
C LEU A 520 -9.27 -9.65 -26.56
N ASP A 521 -10.10 -10.70 -26.70
CA ASP A 521 -10.50 -11.66 -25.66
C ASP A 521 -9.34 -12.35 -24.97
N ASN A 522 -8.51 -13.06 -25.74
CA ASN A 522 -7.42 -13.80 -25.14
C ASN A 522 -6.26 -12.89 -24.70
N PHE A 523 -6.09 -11.73 -25.33
CA PHE A 523 -5.15 -10.70 -24.88
C PHE A 523 -5.52 -10.15 -23.51
N SER A 524 -6.79 -9.79 -23.29
CA SER A 524 -7.20 -9.32 -21.95
C SER A 524 -7.02 -10.38 -20.88
N GLN A 525 -7.12 -11.66 -21.22
CA GLN A 525 -6.96 -12.76 -20.26
C GLN A 525 -5.48 -13.16 -20.06
N SER A 526 -4.54 -12.47 -20.71
CA SER A 526 -3.11 -12.84 -20.74
C SER A 526 -2.86 -14.26 -21.28
N GLN A 527 -3.71 -14.72 -22.20
CA GLN A 527 -3.74 -16.08 -22.79
C GLN A 527 -3.61 -16.03 -24.31
N TYR A 528 -2.59 -15.37 -24.82
CA TYR A 528 -2.36 -15.20 -26.26
C TYR A 528 -0.99 -15.76 -26.66
N PRO A 529 -0.80 -16.18 -27.92
CA PRO A 529 0.51 -16.57 -28.41
C PRO A 529 1.43 -15.34 -28.52
N GLU A 530 2.44 -15.28 -27.65
CA GLU A 530 3.56 -14.35 -27.77
C GLU A 530 4.69 -15.04 -28.53
N LEU A 531 5.04 -14.51 -29.70
CA LEU A 531 6.03 -15.10 -30.61
C LEU A 531 7.44 -14.54 -30.40
N GLY A 532 7.57 -13.40 -29.72
CA GLY A 532 8.85 -12.72 -29.52
C GLY A 532 9.41 -12.90 -28.11
N ASN A 533 10.72 -12.68 -27.95
CA ASN A 533 11.41 -12.76 -26.66
C ASN A 533 11.86 -11.39 -26.13
N PHE A 534 10.98 -10.38 -26.18
CA PHE A 534 11.32 -8.98 -25.90
C PHE A 534 10.78 -8.45 -24.56
N ILE A 535 9.62 -8.92 -24.08
CA ILE A 535 8.85 -8.29 -23.00
C ILE A 535 9.58 -8.17 -21.65
N GLN A 536 10.26 -9.22 -21.21
CA GLN A 536 10.96 -9.26 -19.91
C GLN A 536 12.48 -9.32 -20.08
N ALA A 537 12.96 -9.16 -21.30
CA ALA A 537 14.36 -9.42 -21.62
C ALA A 537 15.16 -8.11 -21.66
N PRO A 538 16.47 -8.17 -21.36
CA PRO A 538 17.28 -6.95 -21.28
C PRO A 538 17.52 -6.34 -22.65
N TYR A 539 17.58 -5.01 -22.67
CA TYR A 539 17.98 -4.17 -23.79
C TYR A 539 19.33 -3.54 -23.49
N THR A 540 20.20 -3.48 -24.50
CA THR A 540 21.44 -2.73 -24.45
C THR A 540 21.14 -1.24 -24.53
N VAL A 541 21.71 -0.45 -23.62
CA VAL A 541 21.65 1.01 -23.68
C VAL A 541 22.64 1.50 -24.73
N GLU A 542 22.15 2.12 -25.81
CA GLU A 542 22.99 2.68 -26.87
C GLU A 542 23.35 4.15 -26.62
N GLN A 543 22.42 4.92 -26.06
CA GLN A 543 22.62 6.34 -25.79
C GLN A 543 21.75 6.84 -24.64
N THR A 544 22.32 7.65 -23.75
CA THR A 544 21.60 8.36 -22.69
C THR A 544 22.17 9.75 -22.48
N GLY A 545 21.33 10.74 -22.21
CA GLY A 545 21.76 12.09 -21.82
C GLY A 545 20.70 13.15 -22.09
N CYS A 546 20.84 14.34 -21.51
CA CYS A 546 20.01 15.49 -21.84
C CYS A 546 20.68 16.42 -22.84
N ASP A 547 19.86 17.00 -23.71
CA ASP A 547 20.24 17.88 -24.81
C ASP A 547 21.27 17.27 -25.78
N VAL A 548 21.23 15.94 -25.90
CA VAL A 548 21.99 15.22 -26.91
C VAL A 548 21.54 15.73 -28.28
N ALA A 549 22.43 16.47 -28.97
CA ALA A 549 22.19 17.12 -30.27
C ALA A 549 21.33 18.41 -30.27
N GLY A 550 21.18 19.12 -29.14
CA GLY A 550 20.56 20.45 -29.09
C GLY A 550 19.03 20.45 -29.27
N VAL A 551 18.39 19.30 -29.08
CA VAL A 551 16.96 19.08 -29.33
C VAL A 551 16.07 19.53 -28.17
N GLY A 552 16.63 19.81 -26.99
CA GLY A 552 15.85 20.20 -25.82
C GLY A 552 15.12 19.04 -25.12
N ALA A 553 15.69 17.84 -25.19
CA ALA A 553 15.10 16.61 -24.63
C ALA A 553 16.13 15.74 -23.90
N CYS A 554 15.66 14.90 -22.98
CA CYS A 554 16.44 13.80 -22.43
C CYS A 554 16.19 12.53 -23.26
N ILE A 555 17.28 11.96 -23.78
CA ILE A 555 17.29 10.84 -24.73
C ILE A 555 17.64 9.55 -24.00
N VAL A 556 16.90 8.48 -24.29
CA VAL A 556 17.20 7.09 -23.89
C VAL A 556 17.01 6.18 -25.09
N ALA A 557 18.10 5.75 -25.72
CA ALA A 557 18.09 4.83 -26.86
C ALA A 557 18.49 3.42 -26.41
N LEU A 558 17.64 2.45 -26.71
CA LEU A 558 17.75 1.06 -26.29
C LEU A 558 17.69 0.14 -27.51
N ARG A 559 18.51 -0.90 -27.52
CA ARG A 559 18.54 -1.93 -28.58
C ARG A 559 18.47 -3.33 -28.00
N ARG A 560 17.68 -4.19 -28.64
CA ARG A 560 17.71 -5.64 -28.40
C ARG A 560 17.82 -6.40 -29.71
N ASP A 561 18.76 -7.34 -29.72
CA ASP A 561 18.86 -8.38 -30.75
C ASP A 561 18.15 -9.61 -30.19
N GLY A 562 16.91 -9.82 -30.60
CA GLY A 562 16.08 -10.93 -30.14
C GLY A 562 15.76 -11.91 -31.27
N SER A 563 14.76 -12.74 -31.02
CA SER A 563 14.22 -13.66 -32.00
C SER A 563 12.70 -13.66 -31.95
N ILE A 564 12.11 -14.09 -33.06
CA ILE A 564 10.69 -14.37 -33.16
C ILE A 564 10.48 -15.81 -33.65
N MET A 565 9.41 -16.45 -33.20
CA MET A 565 8.94 -17.71 -33.75
C MET A 565 8.08 -17.47 -35.00
N HIS A 566 8.45 -18.04 -36.13
CA HIS A 566 7.69 -18.02 -37.39
C HIS A 566 7.75 -19.40 -38.05
N ASP A 567 6.62 -19.99 -38.44
CA ASP A 567 6.55 -21.36 -39.02
C ASP A 567 7.34 -22.44 -38.25
N ALA A 568 7.32 -22.40 -36.91
CA ALA A 568 8.06 -23.30 -36.02
C ALA A 568 9.60 -23.17 -36.01
N PHE A 569 10.14 -22.10 -36.59
CA PHE A 569 11.57 -21.75 -36.51
C PHE A 569 11.77 -20.38 -35.86
N GLU A 570 12.91 -20.19 -35.19
CA GLU A 570 13.33 -18.89 -34.67
C GLU A 570 14.07 -18.09 -35.74
N TYR A 571 13.67 -16.82 -35.92
CA TYR A 571 14.33 -15.88 -36.82
C TYR A 571 14.84 -14.66 -36.06
N PRO A 572 16.08 -14.21 -36.32
CA PRO A 572 16.67 -13.08 -35.63
C PRO A 572 16.03 -11.76 -36.05
N VAL A 573 15.66 -10.95 -35.06
CA VAL A 573 15.04 -9.63 -35.24
C VAL A 573 15.70 -8.65 -34.28
N ARG A 574 16.10 -7.49 -34.79
CA ARG A 574 16.61 -6.40 -33.97
C ARG A 574 15.53 -5.34 -33.79
N LEU A 575 15.31 -4.96 -32.54
CA LEU A 575 14.43 -3.86 -32.16
C LEU A 575 15.26 -2.76 -31.52
N THR A 576 15.15 -1.55 -32.05
CA THR A 576 15.69 -0.33 -31.45
C THR A 576 14.53 0.57 -31.09
N LYS A 577 14.53 1.10 -29.87
CA LYS A 577 13.58 2.13 -29.44
C LYS A 577 14.33 3.31 -28.84
N CYS A 578 13.92 4.53 -29.18
CA CYS A 578 14.52 5.76 -28.65
C CYS A 578 13.42 6.64 -28.06
N PHE A 579 13.52 6.86 -26.75
CA PHE A 579 12.70 7.77 -25.98
C PHE A 579 13.33 9.16 -25.99
N ALA A 580 12.56 10.18 -26.31
CA ALA A 580 12.95 11.58 -26.24
C ALA A 580 11.90 12.33 -25.40
N MET A 581 12.22 12.54 -24.12
CA MET A 581 11.39 13.30 -23.20
C MET A 581 11.74 14.78 -23.32
N ASP A 582 10.85 15.59 -23.89
CA ASP A 582 11.07 17.04 -23.93
C ASP A 582 11.01 17.59 -22.50
N TYR A 583 11.96 18.47 -22.15
CA TYR A 583 12.03 19.03 -20.80
C TYR A 583 11.48 20.47 -20.71
N ARG A 584 10.94 21.00 -21.82
CA ARG A 584 10.27 22.32 -21.92
C ARG A 584 8.76 22.16 -22.01
N GLU A 585 8.32 21.17 -22.77
CA GLU A 585 6.93 20.77 -22.98
C GLU A 585 6.63 19.44 -22.27
N MET A 586 5.36 19.03 -22.20
CA MET A 586 4.94 17.79 -21.56
C MET A 586 4.72 16.67 -22.59
N PHE A 587 5.76 16.25 -23.31
CA PHE A 587 5.65 15.10 -24.21
C PHE A 587 6.86 14.17 -24.20
N LEU A 588 6.59 12.92 -24.55
CA LEU A 588 7.55 11.84 -24.75
C LEU A 588 7.37 11.29 -26.16
N ASP A 589 8.36 11.51 -27.02
CA ASP A 589 8.46 10.88 -28.33
C ASP A 589 9.16 9.54 -28.21
N VAL A 590 8.62 8.52 -28.87
CA VAL A 590 9.19 7.17 -28.90
C VAL A 590 9.30 6.73 -30.34
N SER A 591 10.51 6.60 -30.84
CA SER A 591 10.78 6.10 -32.19
C SER A 591 11.24 4.65 -32.13
N TYR A 592 10.72 3.83 -33.04
CA TYR A 592 11.01 2.41 -33.16
C TYR A 592 11.62 2.11 -34.52
N THR A 593 12.61 1.22 -34.52
CA THR A 593 13.18 0.61 -35.71
C THR A 593 13.21 -0.90 -35.52
N LEU A 594 12.53 -1.62 -36.43
CA LEU A 594 12.43 -3.07 -36.46
C LEU A 594 13.20 -3.59 -37.68
N HIS A 595 14.23 -4.40 -37.45
CA HIS A 595 15.11 -4.92 -38.49
C HIS A 595 15.02 -6.45 -38.55
N ASN A 596 14.61 -6.97 -39.71
CA ASN A 596 14.66 -8.40 -40.00
C ASN A 596 16.11 -8.79 -40.33
N MET A 597 16.82 -9.42 -39.39
CA MET A 597 18.22 -9.82 -39.59
C MET A 597 18.36 -11.18 -40.30
N SER A 598 17.25 -11.77 -40.74
CA SER A 598 17.23 -13.08 -41.37
C SER A 598 17.27 -13.00 -42.90
N GLY A 599 17.61 -14.13 -43.53
CA GLY A 599 17.54 -14.30 -44.98
C GLY A 599 16.14 -14.57 -45.54
N ARG A 600 15.08 -14.50 -44.73
CA ARG A 600 13.71 -14.85 -45.11
C ARG A 600 12.76 -13.68 -44.85
N ALA A 601 11.73 -13.52 -45.68
CA ALA A 601 10.65 -12.60 -45.39
C ALA A 601 9.84 -13.08 -44.17
N LEU A 602 9.52 -12.17 -43.26
CA LEU A 602 8.79 -12.46 -42.02
C LEU A 602 7.47 -11.69 -41.99
N ASP A 603 6.37 -12.39 -41.74
CA ASP A 603 5.06 -11.78 -41.47
C ASP A 603 4.91 -11.62 -39.95
N LEU A 604 4.83 -10.36 -39.50
CA LEU A 604 4.89 -9.96 -38.09
C LEU A 604 3.59 -9.29 -37.67
N TRP A 605 3.15 -9.52 -36.44
CA TRP A 605 2.14 -8.70 -35.79
C TRP A 605 2.79 -7.99 -34.60
N PHE A 606 3.39 -6.83 -34.87
CA PHE A 606 4.08 -6.06 -33.85
C PHE A 606 3.09 -5.18 -33.08
N GLY A 607 3.20 -5.14 -31.76
CA GLY A 607 2.37 -4.30 -30.89
C GLY A 607 3.19 -3.63 -29.80
N THR A 608 2.84 -2.40 -29.46
CA THR A 608 3.40 -1.68 -28.32
C THR A 608 2.29 -1.45 -27.30
N GLU A 609 2.43 -2.04 -26.12
CA GLU A 609 1.48 -1.91 -25.01
C GLU A 609 1.86 -0.75 -24.10
N LEU A 610 0.86 0.07 -23.74
CA LEU A 610 0.94 1.13 -22.74
C LEU A 610 -0.10 0.90 -21.66
N ASN A 611 0.27 1.15 -20.41
CA ASN A 611 -0.61 1.06 -19.27
C ASN A 611 -0.67 2.42 -18.58
N VAL A 612 -1.87 3.01 -18.56
CA VAL A 612 -2.12 4.38 -18.10
C VAL A 612 -3.26 4.38 -17.08
N SER A 613 -3.01 4.90 -15.89
CA SER A 613 -4.03 5.04 -14.85
C SER A 613 -4.53 6.47 -14.72
N LEU A 614 -5.86 6.64 -14.74
CA LEU A 614 -6.57 7.87 -14.38
C LEU A 614 -7.58 7.62 -13.24
N LEU A 615 -7.29 6.62 -12.39
CA LEU A 615 -8.00 6.25 -11.16
C LEU A 615 -9.42 5.66 -11.28
N ALA A 616 -10.18 5.93 -12.34
CA ALA A 616 -11.52 5.33 -12.48
C ALA A 616 -11.85 4.89 -13.91
N GLY A 617 -12.48 3.71 -14.00
CA GLY A 617 -13.00 3.11 -15.23
C GLY A 617 -14.40 3.62 -15.61
N ASP A 618 -15.30 3.65 -14.62
CA ASP A 618 -16.73 3.95 -14.78
C ASP A 618 -17.09 5.34 -14.21
N ASP A 619 -16.46 6.38 -14.75
CA ASP A 619 -16.67 7.77 -14.32
C ASP A 619 -16.91 8.67 -15.55
N ARG A 620 -17.93 9.54 -15.48
CA ARG A 620 -18.27 10.43 -16.59
C ARG A 620 -17.22 11.52 -16.83
N LEU A 621 -16.42 11.84 -15.82
CA LEU A 621 -15.32 12.81 -15.94
C LEU A 621 -14.06 12.18 -16.54
N ARG A 622 -14.06 10.87 -16.82
CA ARG A 622 -12.89 10.12 -17.30
C ARG A 622 -13.24 9.25 -18.50
N TYR A 623 -12.81 9.66 -19.68
CA TYR A 623 -13.23 9.02 -20.93
C TYR A 623 -12.17 9.10 -22.05
N TYR A 624 -12.25 8.17 -22.99
CA TYR A 624 -11.50 8.22 -24.23
C TYR A 624 -12.18 9.14 -25.25
N ARG A 625 -11.34 9.83 -26.03
CA ARG A 625 -11.74 10.65 -27.17
C ARG A 625 -10.98 10.19 -28.41
N PHE A 626 -11.68 9.62 -29.38
CA PHE A 626 -11.11 9.17 -30.66
C PHE A 626 -11.46 10.13 -31.79
N ALA A 627 -10.48 10.45 -32.65
CA ALA A 627 -10.74 11.19 -33.88
C ALA A 627 -11.71 10.39 -34.78
N GLY A 628 -12.77 11.04 -35.28
CA GLY A 628 -13.80 10.40 -36.12
C GLY A 628 -15.02 9.86 -35.37
N PHE A 629 -15.04 9.89 -34.03
CA PHE A 629 -16.20 9.56 -33.19
C PHE A 629 -16.56 10.70 -32.21
N PRO A 630 -16.76 11.94 -32.68
CA PRO A 630 -16.89 13.11 -31.80
C PRO A 630 -18.10 13.06 -30.85
N ASP A 631 -19.17 12.35 -31.22
CA ASP A 631 -20.41 12.25 -30.43
C ASP A 631 -20.42 11.06 -29.45
N ARG A 632 -19.29 10.35 -29.28
CA ARG A 632 -19.18 9.18 -28.38
C ARG A 632 -17.92 9.25 -27.53
N GLU A 633 -18.05 9.88 -26.37
CA GLU A 633 -17.13 9.68 -25.26
C GLU A 633 -17.26 8.23 -24.78
N LEU A 634 -16.15 7.50 -24.75
CA LEU A 634 -16.12 6.10 -24.32
C LEU A 634 -15.55 6.05 -22.90
N MET A 635 -16.24 5.43 -21.97
CA MET A 635 -15.75 5.28 -20.59
C MET A 635 -14.40 4.55 -20.55
N MET A 636 -13.59 4.78 -19.53
CA MET A 636 -12.29 4.10 -19.37
C MET A 636 -12.43 2.58 -19.15
N SER A 637 -13.58 2.13 -18.68
CA SER A 637 -13.99 0.72 -18.62
C SER A 637 -14.28 0.08 -19.99
N THR A 638 -14.24 0.87 -21.07
CA THR A 638 -14.50 0.38 -22.42
C THR A 638 -13.45 -0.64 -22.84
N ARG A 639 -13.96 -1.73 -23.42
CA ARG A 639 -13.18 -2.73 -24.11
C ARG A 639 -13.51 -2.71 -25.60
N ALA A 640 -12.57 -2.27 -26.43
CA ALA A 640 -12.81 -2.09 -27.86
C ALA A 640 -11.55 -2.21 -28.71
N ALA A 641 -11.76 -2.52 -29.99
CA ALA A 641 -10.74 -2.53 -31.02
C ALA A 641 -11.06 -1.50 -32.10
N PHE A 642 -10.08 -0.67 -32.43
CA PHE A 642 -10.16 0.37 -33.46
C PHE A 642 -9.11 0.10 -34.54
N GLY A 643 -9.45 0.37 -35.80
CA GLY A 643 -8.54 0.25 -36.93
C GLY A 643 -8.03 1.61 -37.39
N ASN A 644 -6.74 1.68 -37.77
CA ASN A 644 -6.10 2.83 -38.42
C ASN A 644 -6.31 4.18 -37.69
N ILE A 645 -5.92 4.24 -36.42
CA ILE A 645 -5.94 5.47 -35.60
C ILE A 645 -4.57 6.15 -35.67
N ASP A 646 -4.55 7.45 -35.96
CA ASP A 646 -3.37 8.31 -35.93
C ASP A 646 -3.23 9.07 -34.59
N ALA A 647 -4.34 9.37 -33.92
CA ALA A 647 -4.36 9.92 -32.56
C ALA A 647 -5.65 9.64 -31.80
N PHE A 648 -5.54 9.53 -30.48
CA PHE A 648 -6.65 9.53 -29.53
C PHE A 648 -6.20 10.08 -28.18
N SER A 649 -7.15 10.43 -27.32
CA SER A 649 -6.88 10.98 -25.99
C SER A 649 -7.60 10.22 -24.90
N MET A 650 -7.01 10.24 -23.71
CA MET A 650 -7.62 9.91 -22.43
C MET A 650 -7.80 11.20 -21.64
N VAL A 651 -9.03 11.55 -21.28
CA VAL A 651 -9.35 12.81 -20.59
C VAL A 651 -9.72 12.49 -19.14
N ASP A 652 -9.16 13.25 -18.19
CA ASP A 652 -9.55 13.29 -16.79
C ASP A 652 -9.92 14.73 -16.41
N GLU A 653 -11.21 15.05 -16.47
CA GLU A 653 -11.73 16.37 -16.14
C GLU A 653 -11.66 16.67 -14.64
N TRP A 654 -11.66 15.63 -13.80
CA TRP A 654 -11.49 15.79 -12.36
C TRP A 654 -10.10 16.35 -12.04
N SER A 655 -9.06 15.71 -12.57
CA SER A 655 -7.67 16.14 -12.37
C SER A 655 -7.25 17.29 -13.29
N GLY A 656 -8.04 17.62 -14.31
CA GLY A 656 -7.75 18.68 -15.29
C GLY A 656 -6.61 18.30 -16.23
N MET A 657 -6.62 17.08 -16.75
CA MET A 657 -5.52 16.51 -17.55
C MET A 657 -6.04 15.73 -18.77
N GLU A 658 -5.34 15.87 -19.90
CA GLU A 658 -5.56 15.08 -21.11
C GLU A 658 -4.24 14.40 -21.51
N VAL A 659 -4.27 13.07 -21.61
CA VAL A 659 -3.15 12.25 -22.12
C VAL A 659 -3.47 11.87 -23.57
N ARG A 660 -2.77 12.49 -24.51
CA ARG A 660 -2.93 12.24 -25.94
C ARG A 660 -1.85 11.30 -26.46
N LEU A 661 -2.26 10.26 -27.16
CA LEU A 661 -1.38 9.35 -27.88
C LEU A 661 -1.53 9.58 -29.38
N SER A 662 -0.40 9.70 -30.07
CA SER A 662 -0.34 9.80 -31.54
C SER A 662 0.60 8.76 -32.10
N ALA A 663 0.31 8.24 -33.29
CA ALA A 663 1.06 7.18 -33.94
C ALA A 663 1.32 7.51 -35.41
N GLN A 664 2.56 7.28 -35.86
CA GLN A 664 2.95 7.41 -37.25
C GLN A 664 3.72 6.16 -37.71
N PRO A 665 3.23 5.44 -38.73
CA PRO A 665 1.94 5.64 -39.41
C PRO A 665 0.76 5.27 -38.49
N ALA A 666 -0.47 5.58 -38.93
CA ALA A 666 -1.68 5.15 -38.25
C ALA A 666 -1.70 3.63 -38.02
N THR A 667 -2.28 3.20 -36.90
CA THR A 667 -2.14 1.84 -36.36
C THR A 667 -3.46 1.30 -35.84
N GLY A 668 -3.57 -0.03 -35.68
CA GLY A 668 -4.66 -0.61 -34.89
C GLY A 668 -4.48 -0.25 -33.41
N VAL A 669 -5.59 0.02 -32.71
CA VAL A 669 -5.58 0.33 -31.28
C VAL A 669 -6.57 -0.59 -30.57
N TRP A 670 -6.11 -1.31 -29.55
CA TRP A 670 -6.99 -1.96 -28.58
C TRP A 670 -6.98 -1.17 -27.29
N VAL A 671 -8.16 -1.00 -26.69
CA VAL A 671 -8.32 -0.45 -25.33
C VAL A 671 -9.09 -1.46 -24.50
N LEU A 672 -8.67 -1.64 -23.26
CA LEU A 672 -9.39 -2.45 -22.27
C LEU A 672 -9.06 -2.00 -20.85
N PRO A 673 -10.00 -2.09 -19.91
CA PRO A 673 -9.69 -1.90 -18.50
C PRO A 673 -8.92 -3.10 -17.97
N LEU A 674 -7.94 -2.81 -17.13
CA LEU A 674 -7.32 -3.82 -16.29
C LEU A 674 -7.91 -3.73 -14.88
N GLU A 675 -8.59 -4.78 -14.49
CA GLU A 675 -9.26 -4.90 -13.19
C GLU A 675 -8.62 -6.02 -12.36
N THR A 676 -8.65 -5.86 -11.04
CA THR A 676 -8.19 -6.86 -10.08
C THR A 676 -9.33 -7.29 -9.18
N VAL A 677 -9.37 -8.58 -8.86
CA VAL A 677 -10.26 -9.11 -7.83
C VAL A 677 -9.52 -9.11 -6.50
N SER A 678 -10.07 -8.44 -5.48
CA SER A 678 -9.49 -8.39 -4.14
C SER A 678 -10.56 -8.54 -3.07
N ARG A 679 -10.13 -8.81 -1.84
CA ARG A 679 -11.03 -8.87 -0.69
C ARG A 679 -11.08 -7.51 0.03
N SER A 680 -12.26 -7.18 0.54
CA SER A 680 -12.54 -6.06 1.43
C SER A 680 -13.36 -6.55 2.63
N GLU A 681 -13.66 -5.62 3.55
CA GLU A 681 -14.58 -5.83 4.67
C GLU A 681 -16.04 -6.06 4.23
N LYS A 682 -16.40 -5.71 2.99
CA LYS A 682 -17.73 -5.98 2.39
C LYS A 682 -17.79 -7.26 1.56
N GLY A 683 -16.67 -7.96 1.40
CA GLY A 683 -16.58 -9.19 0.61
C GLY A 683 -15.58 -9.08 -0.53
N PHE A 684 -15.82 -9.81 -1.63
CA PHE A 684 -14.99 -9.72 -2.81
C PHE A 684 -15.40 -8.53 -3.68
N GLU A 685 -14.41 -7.80 -4.19
CA GLU A 685 -14.61 -6.64 -5.02
C GLU A 685 -13.74 -6.74 -6.29
N CYS A 686 -14.23 -6.12 -7.36
CA CYS A 686 -13.49 -5.93 -8.60
C CYS A 686 -13.16 -4.45 -8.74
N SER A 687 -11.88 -4.12 -8.82
CA SER A 687 -11.42 -2.73 -8.84
C SER A 687 -10.62 -2.44 -10.11
N TYR A 688 -10.96 -1.34 -10.79
CA TYR A 688 -10.19 -0.79 -11.90
C TYR A 688 -8.81 -0.33 -11.42
N GLN A 689 -7.75 -0.75 -12.09
CA GLN A 689 -6.38 -0.34 -11.77
C GLN A 689 -5.82 0.64 -12.78
N HIS A 690 -6.04 0.39 -14.07
CA HIS A 690 -5.60 1.24 -15.17
C HIS A 690 -6.24 0.79 -16.49
N SER A 691 -6.01 1.57 -17.53
CA SER A 691 -6.34 1.22 -18.91
C SER A 691 -5.11 0.63 -19.59
N THR A 692 -5.30 -0.49 -20.29
CA THR A 692 -4.30 -1.10 -21.17
C THR A 692 -4.61 -0.72 -22.61
N LEU A 693 -3.60 -0.19 -23.30
CA LEU A 693 -3.65 0.29 -24.67
C LEU A 693 -2.64 -0.49 -25.49
N LEU A 694 -3.07 -1.15 -26.57
CA LEU A 694 -2.16 -1.84 -27.49
C LEU A 694 -2.21 -1.18 -28.86
N LEU A 695 -1.11 -0.55 -29.27
CA LEU A 695 -0.95 0.02 -30.61
C LEU A 695 -0.23 -1.02 -31.48
N HIS A 696 -0.93 -1.59 -32.48
CA HIS A 696 -0.42 -2.75 -33.22
C HIS A 696 -0.59 -2.68 -34.74
N ARG A 697 0.35 -3.32 -35.46
CA ARG A 697 0.37 -3.41 -36.92
C ARG A 697 0.77 -4.81 -37.36
N LYS A 698 0.13 -5.27 -38.43
CA LYS A 698 0.59 -6.42 -39.22
C LYS A 698 1.54 -5.91 -40.29
N LEU A 699 2.76 -6.45 -40.30
CA LEU A 699 3.88 -6.01 -41.12
C LEU A 699 4.45 -7.21 -41.87
N ARG A 700 4.87 -7.03 -43.11
CA ARG A 700 5.72 -7.98 -43.82
C ARG A 700 7.10 -7.36 -44.00
N LEU A 701 8.13 -7.96 -43.40
CA LEU A 701 9.50 -7.50 -43.53
C LEU A 701 10.29 -8.42 -44.43
N GLU A 702 10.71 -7.90 -45.58
CA GLU A 702 11.63 -8.59 -46.49
C GLU A 702 13.00 -8.85 -45.82
N PRO A 703 13.83 -9.77 -46.34
CA PRO A 703 15.15 -10.05 -45.78
C PRO A 703 16.02 -8.78 -45.65
N ASN A 704 16.62 -8.56 -44.48
CA ASN A 704 17.42 -7.36 -44.15
C ASN A 704 16.65 -6.03 -44.24
N ALA A 705 15.31 -6.07 -44.35
CA ALA A 705 14.50 -4.87 -44.39
C ALA A 705 14.32 -4.27 -42.99
N VAL A 706 14.17 -2.95 -42.98
CA VAL A 706 13.94 -2.15 -41.78
C VAL A 706 12.60 -1.46 -41.89
N CYS A 707 11.80 -1.53 -40.83
CA CYS A 707 10.56 -0.78 -40.69
C CYS A 707 10.69 0.19 -39.51
N ALA A 708 10.22 1.42 -39.70
CA ALA A 708 10.18 2.44 -38.66
C ALA A 708 8.74 2.82 -38.32
N GLN A 709 8.52 3.17 -37.06
CA GLN A 709 7.29 3.80 -36.58
C GLN A 709 7.61 4.67 -35.38
N SER A 710 6.74 5.63 -35.09
CA SER A 710 6.91 6.53 -33.95
C SER A 710 5.60 6.77 -33.24
N PHE A 711 5.70 6.98 -31.94
CA PHE A 711 4.60 7.34 -31.07
C PHE A 711 4.93 8.64 -30.33
N ARG A 712 3.91 9.43 -30.03
CA ARG A 712 4.01 10.57 -29.12
C ARG A 712 2.99 10.40 -28.01
N LEU A 713 3.44 10.44 -26.77
CA LEU A 713 2.61 10.62 -25.59
C LEU A 713 2.74 12.08 -25.16
N ALA A 714 1.67 12.85 -25.24
CA ALA A 714 1.63 14.24 -24.83
C ALA A 714 0.61 14.42 -23.70
N VAL A 715 0.94 15.25 -22.72
CA VAL A 715 0.05 15.61 -21.62
C VAL A 715 -0.28 17.09 -21.73
N SER A 716 -1.57 17.40 -21.73
CA SER A 716 -2.09 18.77 -21.69
C SER A 716 -2.82 18.98 -20.36
N LEU A 717 -2.69 20.18 -19.80
CA LEU A 717 -3.33 20.55 -18.54
C LEU A 717 -4.41 21.63 -18.78
N PHE A 718 -5.51 21.52 -18.07
CA PHE A 718 -6.61 22.48 -18.08
C PHE A 718 -7.23 22.60 -16.68
N THR A 719 -8.11 23.57 -16.45
CA THR A 719 -8.77 23.74 -15.14
C THR A 719 -9.63 22.52 -14.84
N GLY A 720 -9.32 21.79 -13.75
CA GLY A 720 -10.08 20.62 -13.33
C GLY A 720 -11.31 20.96 -12.51
N THR A 721 -12.19 20.00 -12.27
CA THR A 721 -13.43 20.17 -11.49
C THR A 721 -13.25 19.98 -9.98
N LYS A 722 -12.02 19.82 -9.48
CA LYS A 722 -11.66 19.64 -8.05
C LYS A 722 -12.22 20.73 -7.10
N GLU A 723 -12.68 21.89 -7.59
CA GLU A 723 -13.16 23.00 -6.73
C GLU A 723 -14.57 22.85 -6.15
N THR A 724 -15.28 21.75 -6.37
CA THR A 724 -16.65 21.55 -5.85
C THR A 724 -16.92 20.14 -5.34
N VAL A 725 -16.39 19.75 -4.17
CA VAL A 725 -17.02 18.80 -3.23
C VAL A 725 -16.62 19.16 -1.80
#